data_AF-A0A959APX9-F1
#
_entry.id   AF-A0A959APX9-F1
#
_cell.length_a   1.000
_cell.length_b   1.000
_cell.length_c   1.000
_cell.angle_alpha   90.00
_cell.angle_beta   90.00
_cell.angle_gamma   90.00
#
_symmetry.space_group_name_H-M   'P 1'
#
loop_
_entity.id
_entity.type
_entity.pdbx_description
1 polymer ?
#
loop_
_entity_poly.entity_id
_entity_poly.type
_entity_poly.pdbx_seq_one_letter_code
_entity_poly.pdbx_strand_id
1 'polypeptide(L)'
;EGADWKHTFTMLPLDPSQRSVLHAMQHNALTVVEGTSGTGKTYLISSIVINALSHGKKCLVVSKSINALRRAQKFLLEKGFGDVSFVIRDIAGDQLMLADMLRMATENKNKALYNEEMFKTVLNKTQREQRKLDDAWEELHAPLFGDLNFTDTVGKYLRANRIEGKELLLSYLHPQDFEFSKKEFDGIVEAIYASEPLFRRFPTLSHPLGRLNESVFLAHDSEQGRQWTEMQVKSLLGKATALHHRYISKTNDYAESLLDHYEQYYFELSAFVKRIRDGLEDGVQRFGSDFEKPISATEKLYGVFSDRYKEIVAAKEKIGATFDEMRRSYGLRKYFDFDFPNHFDSKNIKKISELTKDFEASMRLWRRRIPSVVREDVRRLNAKSIHADLDFREQIKELEYAMDVFLEEFNSMGLYADHLKHEMLTIPKRQEFLEDVIARLEETQFYLRDFEDFYIWQKHWLGLRAHEQKVVRALCKIKPNNWLAAFESWYLHHLLQNEFNPGMQWNDDLLKTLDDNLRELRQLLPFQISALWQNRKNKALRALKSADGTAFKTWFGKNNRTLSATHKAEELFQKHIQPLTETLPVLLVTPQVALDVVQLSNMTFDVVLVDEAHNIPKQECYHLFEMAKNLVVFGDSKQDMTPFAEDDFLEFCQGIGARTHQLEYQHQDSPEEWVRFNKIAFGTPYKRLPSGRIAREATVVANVEGRYDESSGTNEAEARQIIDWLNLIEPTAARSTYPVVGIACSTVQQRDLIAGQLLKIRQRKQPGFEKIQQMLLSGLGVYQFAELQGQHVDMLLISLTHGTTDAQGSLTRHLHFWNTQLGLNQLHVVLTRATQKLFIAHSIPPGLHSVLAADRNFLGTCILSHLVTFAEHLQRGEGELAEEQLQKMKGLLNYTESYYPFSTFMEEVEFALRPYFEASQLKRNALAAGVRVPLFLEAKNEKEASSVLFFDGVLAKSAMPSYEWEEKMKRFFHQSKIEVVPTLSVQWWKSPKQEARKLASRLLRGEEK
;
A
#
# COMPACT_ATOMS: atom_id res chain seq x y z
N GLU A 1 36.06 6.51 0.91
CA GLU A 1 35.92 5.41 -0.07
C GLU A 1 35.38 4.20 0.67
N GLY A 2 34.19 3.71 0.30
CA GLY A 2 33.52 2.62 1.01
C GLY A 2 34.39 1.37 1.08
N ALA A 3 34.44 0.72 2.25
CA ALA A 3 35.25 -0.48 2.42
C ALA A 3 34.73 -1.58 1.48
N ASP A 4 35.57 -2.13 0.59
CA ASP A 4 35.18 -3.18 -0.37
C ASP A 4 34.73 -4.45 0.38
N TRP A 5 33.41 -4.69 0.47
CA TRP A 5 32.80 -5.89 1.04
C TRP A 5 32.34 -6.78 -0.12
N LYS A 6 32.95 -7.95 -0.26
CA LYS A 6 32.69 -8.90 -1.35
C LYS A 6 31.40 -9.68 -1.14
N HIS A 7 30.99 -9.94 0.10
CA HIS A 7 29.77 -10.66 0.45
C HIS A 7 29.23 -10.33 1.85
N THR A 8 27.95 -10.61 2.08
CA THR A 8 27.26 -10.43 3.38
C THR A 8 27.19 -11.71 4.23
N PHE A 9 27.71 -12.84 3.72
CA PHE A 9 27.60 -14.13 4.42
C PHE A 9 28.43 -14.21 5.70
N THR A 10 27.87 -14.88 6.70
CA THR A 10 28.47 -15.14 8.00
C THR A 10 28.56 -16.64 8.25
N MET A 11 29.46 -17.03 9.16
CA MET A 11 29.52 -18.40 9.70
C MET A 11 28.30 -18.77 10.56
N LEU A 12 27.53 -17.76 10.97
CA LEU A 12 26.55 -17.83 12.03
C LEU A 12 25.22 -17.28 11.51
N PRO A 13 24.10 -18.02 11.64
CA PRO A 13 22.81 -17.53 11.19
C PRO A 13 22.42 -16.28 11.96
N LEU A 14 22.05 -15.23 11.25
CA LEU A 14 21.59 -13.98 11.86
C LEU A 14 20.07 -13.90 11.77
N ASP A 15 19.43 -13.44 12.84
CA ASP A 15 18.03 -13.04 12.76
C ASP A 15 17.89 -11.76 11.89
N PRO A 16 16.67 -11.40 11.46
CA PRO A 16 16.42 -10.26 10.57
C PRO A 16 16.96 -8.91 11.10
N SER A 17 16.87 -8.67 12.41
CA SER A 17 17.38 -7.44 13.03
C SER A 17 18.92 -7.42 13.05
N GLN A 18 19.55 -8.54 13.36
CA GLN A 18 21.01 -8.69 13.31
C GLN A 18 21.57 -8.58 11.89
N ARG A 19 20.87 -9.14 10.88
CA ARG A 19 21.24 -9.02 9.47
C ARG A 19 21.15 -7.58 8.97
N SER A 20 20.14 -6.84 9.42
CA SER A 20 20.00 -5.40 9.11
C SER A 20 21.21 -4.60 9.65
N VAL A 21 21.72 -4.93 10.84
CA VAL A 21 22.94 -4.31 11.39
C VAL A 21 24.16 -4.62 10.52
N LEU A 22 24.36 -5.90 10.14
CA LEU A 22 25.48 -6.29 9.28
C LEU A 22 25.44 -5.53 7.96
N HIS A 23 24.26 -5.40 7.33
CA HIS A 23 24.10 -4.62 6.12
C HIS A 23 24.42 -3.14 6.33
N ALA A 24 23.91 -2.52 7.40
CA ALA A 24 24.14 -1.12 7.72
C ALA A 24 25.64 -0.82 7.94
N MET A 25 26.36 -1.66 8.68
CA MET A 25 27.79 -1.46 8.94
C MET A 25 28.63 -1.50 7.66
N GLN A 26 28.17 -2.21 6.63
CA GLN A 26 28.90 -2.33 5.38
C GLN A 26 28.77 -1.07 4.50
N HIS A 27 27.74 -0.26 4.75
CA HIS A 27 27.41 0.93 3.96
C HIS A 27 27.60 2.25 4.73
N ASN A 28 27.64 2.21 6.06
CA ASN A 28 27.73 3.39 6.91
C ASN A 28 29.06 3.42 7.66
N ALA A 29 29.65 4.62 7.80
CA ALA A 29 30.84 4.82 8.63
C ALA A 29 30.55 4.70 10.14
N LEU A 30 29.33 5.01 10.57
CA LEU A 30 28.88 4.91 11.97
C LEU A 30 27.52 4.22 12.03
N THR A 31 27.43 3.15 12.83
CA THR A 31 26.18 2.41 13.07
C THR A 31 25.98 2.24 14.57
N VAL A 32 24.79 2.59 15.07
CA VAL A 32 24.41 2.36 16.46
C VAL A 32 23.49 1.15 16.53
N VAL A 33 23.71 0.29 17.51
CA VAL A 33 22.96 -0.95 17.74
C VAL A 33 22.46 -0.96 19.16
N GLU A 34 21.15 -0.91 19.33
CA GLU A 34 20.50 -1.06 20.62
C GLU A 34 19.96 -2.48 20.77
N GLY A 35 20.17 -3.08 21.94
CA GLY A 35 19.59 -4.38 22.24
C GLY A 35 19.71 -4.72 23.71
N THR A 36 18.65 -5.23 24.30
CA THR A 36 18.65 -5.62 25.71
C THR A 36 19.54 -6.84 25.95
N SER A 37 19.85 -7.13 27.22
CA SER A 37 20.54 -8.37 27.58
C SER A 37 19.80 -9.58 26.99
N GLY A 38 20.57 -10.46 26.33
CA GLY A 38 20.06 -11.67 25.68
C GLY A 38 19.71 -11.56 24.20
N THR A 39 19.70 -10.35 23.62
CA THR A 39 19.42 -10.12 22.19
C THR A 39 20.53 -10.58 21.23
N GLY A 40 21.56 -11.24 21.76
CA GLY A 40 22.66 -11.78 20.95
C GLY A 40 23.73 -10.76 20.57
N LYS A 41 23.91 -9.65 21.30
CA LYS A 41 24.97 -8.65 21.04
C LYS A 41 26.36 -9.27 20.84
N THR A 42 26.84 -10.08 21.78
CA THR A 42 28.15 -10.77 21.67
C THR A 42 28.20 -11.75 20.48
N TYR A 43 27.07 -12.37 20.14
CA TYR A 43 26.95 -13.26 18.98
C TYR A 43 27.06 -12.47 17.67
N LEU A 44 26.42 -11.31 17.58
CA LEU A 44 26.49 -10.40 16.45
C LEU A 44 27.88 -9.77 16.30
N ILE A 45 28.49 -9.28 17.38
CA ILE A 45 29.89 -8.79 17.41
C ILE A 45 30.82 -9.84 16.81
N SER A 46 30.71 -11.09 17.27
CA SER A 46 31.54 -12.17 16.76
C SER A 46 31.26 -12.50 15.30
N SER A 47 29.99 -12.45 14.87
CA SER A 47 29.59 -12.65 13.47
C SER A 47 30.15 -11.58 12.54
N ILE A 48 30.14 -10.32 12.99
CA ILE A 48 30.74 -9.17 12.30
C ILE A 48 32.25 -9.36 12.18
N VAL A 49 32.92 -9.74 13.28
CA VAL A 49 34.36 -10.00 13.26
C VAL A 49 34.70 -11.10 12.26
N ILE A 50 33.97 -12.21 12.26
CA ILE A 50 34.22 -13.33 11.33
C ILE A 50 33.97 -12.90 9.87
N ASN A 51 32.92 -12.12 9.61
CA ASN A 51 32.67 -11.56 8.26
C ASN A 51 33.79 -10.59 7.84
N ALA A 52 34.26 -9.72 8.72
CA ALA A 52 35.41 -8.84 8.44
C ALA A 52 36.68 -9.65 8.14
N LEU A 53 36.95 -10.71 8.91
CA LEU A 53 38.09 -11.58 8.68
C LEU A 53 38.03 -12.31 7.32
N SER A 54 36.84 -12.72 6.84
CA SER A 54 36.70 -13.33 5.50
C SER A 54 37.04 -12.37 4.36
N HIS A 55 36.95 -11.06 4.63
CA HIS A 55 37.34 -9.98 3.73
C HIS A 55 38.79 -9.52 3.92
N GLY A 56 39.53 -10.12 4.86
CA GLY A 56 40.89 -9.69 5.20
C GLY A 56 40.95 -8.32 5.88
N LYS A 57 39.89 -7.94 6.59
CA LYS A 57 39.76 -6.70 7.34
C LYS A 57 40.17 -6.90 8.80
N LYS A 58 40.84 -5.91 9.39
CA LYS A 58 41.30 -5.91 10.79
C LYS A 58 40.24 -5.32 11.71
N CYS A 59 40.08 -5.91 12.89
CA CYS A 59 39.04 -5.54 13.84
C CYS A 59 39.61 -5.12 15.19
N LEU A 60 39.01 -4.10 15.80
CA LEU A 60 39.20 -3.74 17.20
C LEU A 60 37.87 -3.91 17.93
N VAL A 61 37.85 -4.67 19.01
CA VAL A 61 36.69 -4.80 19.90
C VAL A 61 37.01 -4.08 21.20
N VAL A 62 36.21 -3.08 21.55
CA VAL A 62 36.40 -2.21 22.71
C VAL A 62 35.27 -2.45 23.69
N SER A 63 35.60 -2.66 24.97
CA SER A 63 34.60 -2.70 26.04
C SER A 63 35.24 -2.34 27.37
N LYS A 64 34.49 -1.67 28.25
CA LYS A 64 34.91 -1.40 29.63
C LYS A 64 35.05 -2.69 30.45
N SER A 65 34.34 -3.75 30.09
CA SER A 65 34.34 -5.03 30.80
C SER A 65 35.32 -6.02 30.18
N ILE A 66 36.41 -6.32 30.90
CA ILE A 66 37.36 -7.39 30.50
C ILE A 66 36.65 -8.75 30.37
N ASN A 67 35.63 -9.01 31.18
CA ASN A 67 34.83 -10.23 31.09
C ASN A 67 34.04 -10.30 29.78
N ALA A 68 33.49 -9.18 29.30
CA ALA A 68 32.84 -9.12 27.99
C ALA A 68 33.82 -9.41 26.84
N LEU A 69 35.02 -8.81 26.89
CA LEU A 69 36.08 -9.08 25.91
C LEU A 69 36.49 -10.56 25.90
N ARG A 70 36.72 -11.16 27.07
CA ARG A 70 37.05 -12.59 27.18
C ARG A 70 35.95 -13.49 26.66
N ARG A 71 34.67 -13.13 26.83
CA ARG A 71 33.56 -13.90 26.25
C ARG A 71 33.55 -13.83 24.73
N ALA A 72 33.72 -12.63 24.17
CA ALA A 72 33.84 -12.47 22.71
C ALA A 72 35.02 -13.30 22.17
N GLN A 73 36.19 -13.23 22.83
CA GLN A 73 37.35 -14.03 22.45
C GLN A 73 37.10 -15.55 22.57
N LYS A 74 36.49 -15.99 23.68
CA LYS A 74 36.14 -17.41 23.88
C LYS A 74 35.19 -17.90 22.80
N PHE A 75 34.22 -17.08 22.41
CA PHE A 75 33.29 -17.42 21.34
C PHE A 75 34.02 -17.53 19.98
N LEU A 76 34.97 -16.63 19.67
CA LEU A 76 35.83 -16.75 18.49
C LEU A 76 36.69 -18.03 18.54
N LEU A 77 37.23 -18.38 19.70
CA LEU A 77 38.00 -19.60 19.94
C LEU A 77 37.17 -20.86 19.67
N GLU A 78 35.94 -20.93 20.20
CA GLU A 78 35.00 -22.03 19.97
C GLU A 78 34.61 -22.20 18.48
N LYS A 79 34.73 -21.13 17.68
CA LYS A 79 34.52 -21.15 16.23
C LYS A 79 35.79 -21.39 15.41
N GLY A 80 36.93 -21.62 16.07
CA GLY A 80 38.20 -21.92 15.41
C GLY A 80 39.03 -20.70 15.00
N PHE A 81 38.73 -19.51 15.53
CA PHE A 81 39.45 -18.25 15.25
C PHE A 81 40.16 -17.68 16.49
N GLY A 82 40.47 -18.53 17.48
CA GLY A 82 41.18 -18.10 18.68
C GLY A 82 42.62 -17.70 18.41
N ASP A 83 43.27 -18.29 17.41
CA ASP A 83 44.66 -18.04 17.02
C ASP A 83 44.89 -16.70 16.31
N VAL A 84 43.81 -16.01 15.94
CA VAL A 84 43.82 -14.70 15.27
C VAL A 84 43.29 -13.57 16.15
N SER A 85 43.02 -13.83 17.44
CA SER A 85 42.46 -12.85 18.37
C SER A 85 43.17 -12.81 19.72
N PHE A 86 43.29 -11.63 20.32
CA PHE A 86 43.93 -11.47 21.63
C PHE A 86 43.30 -10.36 22.47
N VAL A 87 43.13 -10.61 23.78
CA VAL A 87 42.64 -9.62 24.75
C VAL A 87 43.84 -8.95 25.43
N ILE A 88 43.94 -7.63 25.28
CA ILE A 88 44.96 -6.80 25.93
C ILE A 88 44.29 -6.01 27.04
N ARG A 89 44.66 -6.29 28.29
CA ARG A 89 44.17 -5.59 29.49
C ARG A 89 45.07 -4.42 29.85
N ASP A 90 46.37 -4.63 29.67
CA ASP A 90 47.43 -3.66 29.89
C ASP A 90 48.61 -4.05 28.99
N ILE A 91 49.16 -3.08 28.25
CA ILE A 91 50.21 -3.34 27.25
C ILE A 91 51.46 -3.92 27.91
N ALA A 92 51.89 -3.36 29.04
CA ALA A 92 53.07 -3.81 29.77
C ALA A 92 52.83 -5.15 30.48
N GLY A 93 51.71 -5.28 31.19
CA GLY A 93 51.36 -6.46 31.98
C GLY A 93 51.11 -7.72 31.14
N ASP A 94 50.56 -7.57 29.93
CA ASP A 94 50.25 -8.69 29.03
C ASP A 94 51.38 -8.99 28.03
N GLN A 95 52.51 -8.27 28.08
CA GLN A 95 53.62 -8.40 27.12
C GLN A 95 54.08 -9.84 26.88
N LEU A 96 54.30 -10.61 27.96
CA LEU A 96 54.78 -11.99 27.85
C LEU A 96 53.72 -12.92 27.25
N MET A 97 52.45 -12.71 27.61
CA MET A 97 51.32 -13.49 27.07
C MET A 97 51.12 -13.18 25.58
N LEU A 98 51.23 -11.91 25.20
CA LEU A 98 51.17 -11.47 23.82
C LEU A 98 52.32 -12.07 23.01
N ALA A 99 53.56 -12.03 23.52
CA ALA A 99 54.69 -12.66 22.87
C ALA A 99 54.47 -14.16 22.68
N ASP A 100 54.07 -14.90 23.72
CA ASP A 100 53.79 -16.33 23.60
C ASP A 100 52.71 -16.63 22.54
N MET A 101 51.65 -15.82 22.48
CA MET A 101 50.61 -15.92 21.46
C MET A 101 51.17 -15.71 20.05
N LEU A 102 52.01 -14.69 19.85
CA LEU A 102 52.64 -14.42 18.55
C LEU A 102 53.55 -15.56 18.11
N ARG A 103 54.35 -16.15 19.01
CA ARG A 103 55.16 -17.34 18.72
C ARG A 103 54.26 -18.52 18.33
N MET A 104 53.25 -18.83 19.14
CA MET A 104 52.33 -19.94 18.86
C MET A 104 51.66 -19.77 17.49
N ALA A 105 51.23 -18.56 17.16
CA ALA A 105 50.67 -18.24 15.85
C ALA A 105 51.68 -18.48 14.70
N THR A 106 52.99 -18.26 14.92
CA THR A 106 54.03 -18.57 13.90
C THR A 106 54.30 -20.06 13.73
N GLU A 107 54.17 -20.85 14.79
CA GLU A 107 54.43 -22.30 14.78
C GLU A 107 53.27 -23.09 14.16
N ASN A 108 52.06 -22.50 14.17
CA ASN A 108 50.86 -23.12 13.65
C ASN A 108 50.88 -23.20 12.10
N LYS A 109 51.44 -24.31 11.59
CA LYS A 109 51.61 -24.61 10.15
C LYS A 109 50.46 -25.41 9.54
N ASN A 110 49.23 -25.27 10.04
CA ASN A 110 48.08 -25.96 9.47
C ASN A 110 47.85 -25.51 8.01
N LYS A 111 48.38 -26.29 7.07
CA LYS A 111 48.03 -26.24 5.65
C LYS A 111 46.77 -27.08 5.48
N ALA A 112 45.61 -26.52 5.84
CA ALA A 112 44.38 -27.08 5.30
C ALA A 112 44.44 -26.96 3.76
N LEU A 113 44.03 -28.00 3.03
CA LEU A 113 43.82 -27.91 1.59
C LEU A 113 42.63 -26.95 1.33
N TYR A 114 42.91 -25.65 1.32
CA TYR A 114 41.95 -24.66 0.84
C TYR A 114 41.87 -24.74 -0.68
N ASN A 115 40.70 -25.10 -1.20
CA ASN A 115 40.40 -25.03 -2.62
C ASN A 115 39.74 -23.67 -2.94
N GLU A 116 40.53 -22.75 -3.48
CA GLU A 116 40.08 -21.39 -3.80
C GLU A 116 39.01 -21.37 -4.90
N GLU A 117 39.14 -22.22 -5.92
CA GLU A 117 38.18 -22.29 -7.02
C GLU A 117 36.81 -22.80 -6.56
N MET A 118 36.81 -23.83 -5.70
CA MET A 118 35.57 -24.36 -5.11
C MET A 118 34.88 -23.29 -4.26
N PHE A 119 35.63 -22.59 -3.39
CA PHE A 119 35.06 -21.51 -2.57
C PHE A 119 34.45 -20.39 -3.44
N LYS A 120 35.17 -19.92 -4.47
CA LYS A 120 34.65 -18.89 -5.39
C LYS A 120 33.40 -19.36 -6.13
N THR A 121 33.37 -20.62 -6.55
CA THR A 121 32.23 -21.22 -7.25
C THR A 121 31.00 -21.25 -6.35
N VAL A 122 31.12 -21.78 -5.14
CA VAL A 122 30.02 -21.82 -4.16
C VAL A 122 29.60 -20.40 -3.81
N LEU A 123 30.53 -19.49 -3.51
CA LEU A 123 30.24 -18.09 -3.19
C LEU A 123 29.41 -17.41 -4.29
N ASN A 124 29.88 -17.45 -5.53
CA ASN A 124 29.20 -16.81 -6.67
C ASN A 124 27.80 -17.42 -6.90
N LYS A 125 27.68 -18.73 -6.76
CA LYS A 125 26.39 -19.44 -6.83
C LYS A 125 25.44 -18.95 -5.73
N THR A 126 25.90 -18.93 -4.48
CA THR A 126 25.12 -18.46 -3.33
C THR A 126 24.68 -17.00 -3.50
N GLN A 127 25.57 -16.12 -3.95
CA GLN A 127 25.24 -14.71 -4.20
C GLN A 127 24.19 -14.55 -5.29
N ARG A 128 24.27 -15.35 -6.36
CA ARG A 128 23.29 -15.32 -7.44
C ARG A 128 21.90 -15.71 -6.95
N GLU A 129 21.78 -16.77 -6.16
CA GLU A 129 20.48 -17.22 -5.63
C GLU A 129 19.93 -16.26 -4.56
N GLN A 130 20.80 -15.71 -3.70
CA GLN A 130 20.42 -14.65 -2.76
C GLN A 130 19.92 -13.40 -3.49
N ARG A 131 20.62 -12.93 -4.53
CA ARG A 131 20.20 -11.75 -5.31
C ARG A 131 18.81 -11.91 -5.90
N LYS A 132 18.47 -13.08 -6.47
CA LYS A 132 17.10 -13.31 -6.98
C LYS A 132 16.03 -13.12 -5.90
N LEU A 133 16.31 -13.56 -4.66
CA LEU A 133 15.39 -13.41 -3.55
C LEU A 133 15.37 -11.96 -3.02
N ASP A 134 16.54 -11.31 -2.95
CA ASP A 134 16.67 -9.92 -2.50
C ASP A 134 15.93 -8.99 -3.49
N ASP A 135 16.15 -9.17 -4.81
CA ASP A 135 15.47 -8.42 -5.88
C ASP A 135 13.94 -8.57 -5.79
N ALA A 136 13.45 -9.80 -5.62
CA ALA A 136 12.02 -10.06 -5.45
C ALA A 136 11.47 -9.41 -4.17
N TRP A 137 12.25 -9.41 -3.09
CA TRP A 137 11.83 -8.82 -1.81
C TRP A 137 11.77 -7.29 -1.92
N GLU A 138 12.79 -6.69 -2.55
CA GLU A 138 12.86 -5.25 -2.82
C GLU A 138 11.70 -4.81 -3.72
N GLU A 139 11.43 -5.52 -4.82
CA GLU A 139 10.32 -5.20 -5.72
C GLU A 139 8.95 -5.27 -5.02
N LEU A 140 8.74 -6.23 -4.10
CA LEU A 140 7.48 -6.35 -3.37
C LEU A 140 7.28 -5.24 -2.31
N HIS A 141 8.36 -4.74 -1.71
CA HIS A 141 8.33 -3.81 -0.58
C HIS A 141 8.64 -2.36 -0.97
N ALA A 142 9.19 -2.11 -2.16
CA ALA A 142 9.42 -0.78 -2.68
C ALA A 142 8.10 -0.02 -2.88
N PRO A 143 8.08 1.30 -2.66
CA PRO A 143 6.93 2.12 -3.01
C PRO A 143 6.61 2.00 -4.50
N LEU A 144 5.38 1.59 -4.81
CA LEU A 144 4.87 1.40 -6.17
C LEU A 144 3.88 2.50 -6.55
N PHE A 145 2.96 2.83 -5.65
CA PHE A 145 1.83 3.71 -5.94
C PHE A 145 1.61 4.72 -4.81
N GLY A 146 2.31 5.85 -4.89
CA GLY A 146 2.49 6.73 -3.74
C GLY A 146 3.31 6.00 -2.68
N ASP A 147 2.80 5.93 -1.45
CA ASP A 147 3.45 5.20 -0.35
C ASP A 147 3.11 3.70 -0.32
N LEU A 148 2.21 3.23 -1.20
CA LEU A 148 1.79 1.82 -1.25
C LEU A 148 2.82 1.00 -2.03
N ASN A 149 3.29 -0.10 -1.42
CA ASN A 149 4.08 -1.11 -2.13
C ASN A 149 3.18 -2.06 -2.94
N PHE A 150 3.77 -3.05 -3.61
CA PHE A 150 3.02 -4.01 -4.42
C PHE A 150 1.98 -4.78 -3.59
N THR A 151 2.37 -5.33 -2.43
CA THR A 151 1.48 -6.10 -1.54
C THR A 151 0.28 -5.27 -1.07
N ASP A 152 0.50 -4.02 -0.66
CA ASP A 152 -0.56 -3.13 -0.19
C ASP A 152 -1.49 -2.71 -1.33
N THR A 153 -0.95 -2.51 -2.53
CA THR A 153 -1.71 -2.23 -3.75
C THR A 153 -2.60 -3.42 -4.14
N VAL A 154 -2.07 -4.65 -4.07
CA VAL A 154 -2.87 -5.88 -4.24
C VAL A 154 -3.98 -5.95 -3.21
N GLY A 155 -3.69 -5.71 -1.93
CA GLY A 155 -4.71 -5.69 -0.88
C GLY A 155 -5.84 -4.71 -1.18
N LYS A 156 -5.49 -3.48 -1.58
CA LYS A 156 -6.47 -2.45 -1.95
C LYS A 156 -7.32 -2.86 -3.16
N TYR A 157 -6.69 -3.41 -4.20
CA TYR A 157 -7.38 -3.97 -5.36
C TYR A 157 -8.34 -5.10 -4.97
N LEU A 158 -7.90 -6.06 -4.16
CA LEU A 158 -8.73 -7.20 -3.75
C LEU A 158 -10.00 -6.74 -3.02
N ARG A 159 -9.86 -5.75 -2.13
CA ARG A 159 -10.98 -5.16 -1.40
C ARG A 159 -11.98 -4.51 -2.36
N ALA A 160 -11.49 -3.68 -3.28
CA ALA A 160 -12.33 -3.01 -4.27
C ALA A 160 -13.03 -4.03 -5.18
N ASN A 161 -12.27 -5.00 -5.72
CA ASN A 161 -12.77 -6.04 -6.62
C ASN A 161 -13.76 -7.01 -5.98
N ARG A 162 -13.71 -7.18 -4.65
CA ARG A 162 -14.74 -7.93 -3.90
C ARG A 162 -16.06 -7.17 -3.85
N ILE A 163 -16.03 -5.85 -3.72
CA ILE A 163 -17.22 -4.99 -3.62
C ILE A 163 -17.84 -4.80 -5.01
N GLU A 164 -17.04 -4.40 -6.00
CA GLU A 164 -17.43 -4.23 -7.40
C GLU A 164 -16.36 -4.79 -8.34
N GLY A 165 -16.75 -5.68 -9.25
CA GLY A 165 -15.82 -6.36 -10.14
C GLY A 165 -15.20 -5.43 -11.19
N LYS A 166 -13.92 -5.65 -11.51
CA LYS A 166 -13.20 -4.87 -12.53
C LYS A 166 -13.88 -4.91 -13.91
N GLU A 167 -14.67 -5.95 -14.18
CA GLU A 167 -15.32 -6.17 -15.47
C GLU A 167 -16.36 -5.09 -15.81
N LEU A 168 -16.88 -4.38 -14.81
CA LEU A 168 -17.91 -3.36 -14.98
C LEU A 168 -17.47 -2.22 -15.92
N LEU A 169 -16.22 -1.76 -15.78
CA LEU A 169 -15.71 -0.62 -16.53
C LEU A 169 -14.96 -1.00 -17.81
N LEU A 170 -14.67 -2.29 -18.05
CA LEU A 170 -13.89 -2.76 -19.20
C LEU A 170 -14.47 -2.35 -20.56
N SER A 171 -15.79 -2.24 -20.66
CA SER A 171 -16.48 -1.87 -21.91
C SER A 171 -16.60 -0.35 -22.13
N TYR A 172 -16.21 0.46 -21.14
CA TYR A 172 -16.39 1.91 -21.16
C TYR A 172 -15.09 2.70 -21.03
N LEU A 173 -14.04 2.10 -20.46
CA LEU A 173 -12.74 2.72 -20.26
C LEU A 173 -11.64 1.95 -20.98
N HIS A 174 -10.73 2.68 -21.61
CA HIS A 174 -9.56 2.11 -22.28
C HIS A 174 -8.29 2.43 -21.46
N PRO A 175 -7.45 1.44 -21.11
CA PRO A 175 -6.24 1.68 -20.30
C PRO A 175 -5.27 2.70 -20.90
N GLN A 176 -5.22 2.82 -22.23
CA GLN A 176 -4.35 3.77 -22.94
C GLN A 176 -4.70 5.24 -22.68
N ASP A 177 -5.89 5.51 -22.13
CA ASP A 177 -6.34 6.86 -21.79
C ASP A 177 -5.83 7.36 -20.43
N PHE A 178 -5.09 6.54 -19.70
CA PHE A 178 -4.68 6.80 -18.32
C PHE A 178 -3.16 6.64 -18.15
N GLU A 179 -2.58 7.45 -17.27
CA GLU A 179 -1.15 7.39 -16.93
C GLU A 179 -0.85 6.37 -15.83
N PHE A 180 -1.86 5.97 -15.06
CA PHE A 180 -1.72 5.11 -13.89
C PHE A 180 -0.84 5.70 -12.78
N SER A 181 -0.87 7.04 -12.64
CA SER A 181 -0.14 7.74 -11.58
C SER A 181 -0.97 7.95 -10.32
N LYS A 182 -0.31 8.13 -9.16
CA LYS A 182 -0.98 8.40 -7.88
C LYS A 182 -1.78 9.72 -7.93
N LYS A 183 -1.21 10.75 -8.56
CA LYS A 183 -1.85 12.06 -8.71
C LYS A 183 -3.10 12.02 -9.59
N GLU A 184 -3.05 11.27 -10.69
CA GLU A 184 -4.22 11.05 -11.56
C GLU A 184 -5.33 10.32 -10.79
N PHE A 185 -4.98 9.23 -10.11
CA PHE A 185 -5.92 8.45 -9.32
C PHE A 185 -6.60 9.28 -8.24
N ASP A 186 -5.85 10.06 -7.46
CA ASP A 186 -6.43 10.89 -6.41
C ASP A 186 -7.38 11.95 -6.98
N GLY A 187 -7.04 12.56 -8.12
CA GLY A 187 -7.94 13.48 -8.84
C GLY A 187 -9.23 12.81 -9.31
N ILE A 188 -9.16 11.58 -9.83
CA ILE A 188 -10.36 10.82 -10.22
C ILE A 188 -11.20 10.43 -9.00
N VAL A 189 -10.57 10.03 -7.89
CA VAL A 189 -11.27 9.72 -6.64
C VAL A 189 -12.03 10.96 -6.13
N GLU A 190 -11.40 12.12 -6.10
CA GLU A 190 -12.05 13.39 -5.76
C GLU A 190 -13.23 13.69 -6.69
N ALA A 191 -13.04 13.53 -8.00
CA ALA A 191 -14.09 13.69 -8.99
C ALA A 191 -15.28 12.74 -8.76
N ILE A 192 -15.03 11.48 -8.41
CA ILE A 192 -16.08 10.50 -8.09
C ILE A 192 -16.88 10.94 -6.86
N TYR A 193 -16.19 11.29 -5.77
CA TYR A 193 -16.84 11.74 -4.53
C TYR A 193 -17.70 12.99 -4.73
N ALA A 194 -17.24 13.93 -5.56
CA ALA A 194 -18.02 15.12 -5.88
C ALA A 194 -19.18 14.82 -6.85
N SER A 195 -19.00 13.90 -7.80
CA SER A 195 -20.00 13.62 -8.84
C SER A 195 -21.16 12.74 -8.36
N GLU A 196 -20.90 11.74 -7.51
CA GLU A 196 -21.91 10.75 -7.13
C GLU A 196 -23.15 11.36 -6.44
N PRO A 197 -23.03 12.25 -5.42
CA PRO A 197 -24.19 12.88 -4.80
C PRO A 197 -24.98 13.77 -5.76
N LEU A 198 -24.29 14.47 -6.66
CA LEU A 198 -24.91 15.34 -7.66
C LEU A 198 -25.69 14.53 -8.68
N PHE A 199 -25.12 13.44 -9.19
CA PHE A 199 -25.82 12.55 -10.11
C PHE A 199 -27.00 11.83 -9.44
N ARG A 200 -26.92 11.50 -8.15
CA ARG A 200 -28.07 10.93 -7.42
C ARG A 200 -29.23 11.92 -7.31
N ARG A 201 -28.95 13.22 -7.18
CA ARG A 201 -29.98 14.28 -7.23
C ARG A 201 -30.53 14.46 -8.63
N PHE A 202 -29.67 14.35 -9.65
CA PHE A 202 -30.03 14.54 -11.05
C PHE A 202 -29.57 13.37 -11.95
N PRO A 203 -30.32 12.24 -11.98
CA PRO A 203 -29.82 10.95 -12.48
C PRO A 203 -29.93 10.78 -13.99
N THR A 204 -29.62 11.83 -14.75
CA THR A 204 -29.60 11.78 -16.22
C THR A 204 -28.36 12.46 -16.80
N LEU A 205 -27.76 11.82 -17.80
CA LEU A 205 -26.71 12.40 -18.64
C LEU A 205 -27.28 13.12 -19.87
N SER A 206 -28.57 12.94 -20.15
CA SER A 206 -29.25 13.53 -21.31
C SER A 206 -30.41 14.38 -20.81
N HIS A 207 -30.25 15.70 -20.90
CA HIS A 207 -31.26 16.66 -20.49
C HIS A 207 -31.39 17.77 -21.53
N PRO A 208 -32.60 18.30 -21.81
CA PRO A 208 -32.79 19.35 -22.80
C PRO A 208 -31.97 20.63 -22.54
N LEU A 209 -31.78 20.99 -21.27
CA LEU A 209 -30.92 22.11 -20.89
C LEU A 209 -29.43 21.90 -21.24
N GLY A 210 -29.01 20.66 -21.51
CA GLY A 210 -27.65 20.37 -21.97
C GLY A 210 -27.35 20.88 -23.38
N ARG A 211 -28.37 21.32 -24.14
CA ARG A 211 -28.20 21.98 -25.43
C ARG A 211 -27.80 23.46 -25.30
N LEU A 212 -27.99 24.05 -24.12
CA LEU A 212 -27.65 25.44 -23.86
C LEU A 212 -26.15 25.68 -24.01
N ASN A 213 -25.78 26.91 -24.33
CA ASN A 213 -24.37 27.29 -24.42
C ASN A 213 -23.68 27.16 -23.05
N GLU A 214 -22.43 26.70 -23.03
CA GLU A 214 -21.64 26.55 -21.79
C GLU A 214 -21.48 27.87 -21.04
N SER A 215 -21.49 29.02 -21.74
CA SER A 215 -21.44 30.35 -21.13
C SER A 215 -22.56 30.61 -20.13
N VAL A 216 -23.72 29.96 -20.29
CA VAL A 216 -24.85 30.06 -19.35
C VAL A 216 -24.45 29.56 -17.96
N PHE A 217 -23.60 28.54 -17.90
CA PHE A 217 -23.17 27.89 -16.66
C PHE A 217 -21.84 28.42 -16.11
N LEU A 218 -20.99 28.96 -16.99
CA LEU A 218 -19.65 29.45 -16.63
C LEU A 218 -19.62 30.95 -16.32
N ALA A 219 -20.42 31.78 -17.01
CA ALA A 219 -20.35 33.23 -16.92
C ALA A 219 -21.37 33.86 -15.96
N HIS A 220 -22.41 33.11 -15.56
CA HIS A 220 -23.50 33.60 -14.70
C HIS A 220 -23.58 32.78 -13.42
N ASP A 221 -24.15 33.35 -12.36
CA ASP A 221 -24.64 32.55 -11.23
C ASP A 221 -25.96 31.82 -11.60
N SER A 222 -26.42 30.91 -10.73
CA SER A 222 -27.59 30.05 -11.04
C SER A 222 -28.86 30.87 -11.32
N GLU A 223 -29.09 31.92 -10.54
CA GLU A 223 -30.29 32.74 -10.67
C GLU A 223 -30.22 33.63 -11.92
N GLN A 224 -29.08 34.29 -12.14
CA GLN A 224 -28.84 35.11 -13.33
C GLN A 224 -28.89 34.27 -14.61
N GLY A 225 -28.27 33.09 -14.61
CA GLY A 225 -28.28 32.17 -15.74
C GLY A 225 -29.69 31.71 -16.08
N ARG A 226 -30.50 31.39 -15.06
CA ARG A 226 -31.91 31.03 -15.25
C ARG A 226 -32.72 32.18 -15.83
N GLN A 227 -32.63 33.37 -15.21
CA GLN A 227 -33.37 34.56 -15.65
C GLN A 227 -32.98 34.98 -17.07
N TRP A 228 -31.69 34.93 -17.39
CA TRP A 228 -31.19 35.21 -18.73
C TRP A 228 -31.76 34.21 -19.75
N THR A 229 -31.68 32.91 -19.44
CA THR A 229 -32.20 31.84 -20.30
C THR A 229 -33.72 32.01 -20.51
N GLU A 230 -34.46 32.28 -19.44
CA GLU A 230 -35.91 32.53 -19.50
C GLU A 230 -36.26 33.73 -20.39
N MET A 231 -35.51 34.83 -20.26
CA MET A 231 -35.69 36.04 -21.08
C MET A 231 -35.42 35.75 -22.56
N GLN A 232 -34.33 35.05 -22.88
CA GLN A 232 -33.99 34.70 -24.27
C GLN A 232 -35.02 33.74 -24.87
N VAL A 233 -35.41 32.69 -24.14
CA VAL A 233 -36.43 31.73 -24.60
C VAL A 233 -37.76 32.43 -24.83
N LYS A 234 -38.21 33.29 -23.92
CA LYS A 234 -39.46 34.05 -24.08
C LYS A 234 -39.43 34.98 -25.30
N SER A 235 -38.30 35.66 -25.53
CA SER A 235 -38.10 36.53 -26.69
C SER A 235 -38.14 35.75 -28.00
N LEU A 236 -37.36 34.68 -28.10
CA LEU A 236 -37.27 33.85 -29.30
C LEU A 236 -38.57 33.10 -29.59
N LEU A 237 -39.23 32.56 -28.56
CA LEU A 237 -40.51 31.89 -28.70
C LEU A 237 -41.58 32.85 -29.22
N GLY A 238 -41.66 34.07 -28.68
CA GLY A 238 -42.59 35.09 -29.17
C GLY A 238 -42.38 35.42 -30.66
N LYS A 239 -41.11 35.54 -31.09
CA LYS A 239 -40.76 35.79 -32.50
C LYS A 239 -41.06 34.59 -33.40
N ALA A 240 -40.71 33.39 -32.96
CA ALA A 240 -40.96 32.15 -33.69
C ALA A 240 -42.46 31.92 -33.89
N THR A 241 -43.27 32.06 -32.83
CA THR A 241 -44.73 31.93 -32.91
C THR A 241 -45.35 33.01 -33.79
N ALA A 242 -44.88 34.26 -33.72
CA ALA A 242 -45.35 35.32 -34.61
C ALA A 242 -45.02 35.02 -36.08
N LEU A 243 -43.81 34.54 -36.37
CA LEU A 243 -43.42 34.13 -37.71
C LEU A 243 -44.26 32.93 -38.18
N HIS A 244 -44.48 31.93 -37.32
CA HIS A 244 -45.32 30.76 -37.61
C HIS A 244 -46.76 31.13 -37.95
N HIS A 245 -47.37 32.05 -37.19
CA HIS A 245 -48.69 32.60 -37.51
C HIS A 245 -48.71 33.30 -38.88
N ARG A 246 -47.64 34.01 -39.25
CA ARG A 246 -47.54 34.64 -40.58
C ARG A 246 -47.44 33.59 -41.69
N TYR A 247 -46.68 32.52 -41.46
CA TYR A 247 -46.62 31.37 -42.37
C TYR A 247 -48.00 30.75 -42.58
N ILE A 248 -48.74 30.46 -41.50
CA ILE A 248 -50.10 29.91 -41.57
C ILE A 248 -51.04 30.86 -42.30
N SER A 249 -51.09 32.12 -41.87
CA SER A 249 -52.00 33.12 -42.44
C SER A 249 -51.76 33.28 -43.93
N LYS A 250 -50.51 33.47 -44.39
CA LYS A 250 -50.22 33.68 -45.82
C LYS A 250 -50.39 32.43 -46.66
N THR A 251 -50.13 31.26 -46.09
CA THR A 251 -50.39 29.99 -46.77
C THR A 251 -51.89 29.77 -46.95
N ASN A 252 -52.70 30.10 -45.95
CA ASN A 252 -54.17 30.05 -46.03
C ASN A 252 -54.72 31.11 -46.98
N ASP A 253 -54.26 32.37 -46.91
CA ASP A 253 -54.65 33.45 -47.82
C ASP A 253 -54.41 33.03 -49.30
N TYR A 254 -53.25 32.41 -49.56
CA TYR A 254 -52.91 31.88 -50.87
C TYR A 254 -53.80 30.70 -51.28
N ALA A 255 -54.05 29.75 -50.37
CA ALA A 255 -54.90 28.60 -50.62
C ALA A 255 -56.36 29.01 -50.93
N GLU A 256 -56.90 29.98 -50.19
CA GLU A 256 -58.24 30.55 -50.41
C GLU A 256 -58.31 31.30 -51.74
N SER A 257 -57.33 32.16 -52.03
CA SER A 257 -57.27 32.88 -53.31
C SER A 257 -57.15 31.93 -54.51
N LEU A 258 -56.43 30.83 -54.36
CA LEU A 258 -56.28 29.80 -55.39
C LEU A 258 -57.56 28.99 -55.57
N LEU A 259 -58.26 28.67 -54.47
CA LEU A 259 -59.57 28.04 -54.50
C LEU A 259 -60.60 28.92 -55.22
N ASP A 260 -60.67 30.20 -54.85
CA ASP A 260 -61.57 31.18 -55.47
C ASP A 260 -61.26 31.37 -56.95
N HIS A 261 -59.99 31.44 -57.33
CA HIS A 261 -59.56 31.52 -58.73
C HIS A 261 -60.05 30.30 -59.55
N TYR A 262 -59.87 29.08 -59.03
CA TYR A 262 -60.33 27.87 -59.71
C TYR A 262 -61.86 27.76 -59.75
N GLU A 263 -62.57 28.14 -58.68
CA GLU A 263 -64.04 28.18 -58.68
C GLU A 263 -64.58 29.26 -59.63
N GLN A 264 -63.97 30.45 -59.69
CA GLN A 264 -64.35 31.50 -60.65
C GLN A 264 -64.15 31.02 -62.09
N TYR A 265 -63.01 30.38 -62.39
CA TYR A 265 -62.76 29.79 -63.70
C TYR A 265 -63.79 28.68 -64.04
N TYR A 266 -64.16 27.85 -63.06
CA TYR A 266 -65.26 26.89 -63.23
C TYR A 266 -66.58 27.60 -63.55
N PHE A 267 -66.93 28.67 -62.81
CA PHE A 267 -68.17 29.41 -63.04
C PHE A 267 -68.20 30.05 -64.43
N GLU A 268 -67.09 30.64 -64.89
CA GLU A 268 -66.93 31.20 -66.23
C GLU A 268 -67.19 30.15 -67.32
N LEU A 269 -66.52 28.99 -67.25
CA LEU A 269 -66.76 27.89 -68.19
C LEU A 269 -68.17 27.32 -68.10
N SER A 270 -68.72 27.18 -66.90
CA SER A 270 -70.07 26.68 -66.68
C SER A 270 -71.14 27.61 -67.28
N ALA A 271 -70.89 28.93 -67.29
CA ALA A 271 -71.77 29.90 -67.91
C ALA A 271 -71.76 29.79 -69.45
N PHE A 272 -70.63 29.44 -70.06
CA PHE A 272 -70.58 29.08 -71.48
C PHE A 272 -71.35 27.79 -71.75
N VAL A 273 -71.08 26.72 -71.00
CA VAL A 273 -71.77 25.42 -71.13
C VAL A 273 -73.28 25.59 -70.98
N LYS A 274 -73.74 26.37 -69.99
CA LYS A 274 -75.16 26.67 -69.78
C LYS A 274 -75.76 27.42 -70.97
N ARG A 275 -75.12 28.48 -71.46
CA ARG A 275 -75.61 29.22 -72.65
C ARG A 275 -75.70 28.33 -73.90
N ILE A 276 -74.74 27.44 -74.08
CA ILE A 276 -74.73 26.47 -75.19
C ILE A 276 -75.89 25.48 -75.02
N ARG A 277 -76.07 24.89 -73.83
CA ARG A 277 -77.17 23.96 -73.55
C ARG A 277 -78.54 24.63 -73.69
N ASP A 278 -78.74 25.79 -73.08
CA ASP A 278 -80.01 26.53 -73.15
C ASP A 278 -80.30 26.92 -74.62
N GLY A 279 -79.28 27.28 -75.40
CA GLY A 279 -79.40 27.51 -76.84
C GLY A 279 -79.73 26.25 -77.65
N LEU A 280 -79.15 25.10 -77.29
CA LEU A 280 -79.47 23.80 -77.90
C LEU A 280 -80.91 23.38 -77.60
N GLU A 281 -81.35 23.51 -76.34
CA GLU A 281 -82.71 23.19 -75.90
C GLU A 281 -83.76 24.11 -76.55
N ASP A 282 -83.54 25.43 -76.57
CA ASP A 282 -84.42 26.38 -77.27
C ASP A 282 -84.48 26.08 -78.78
N GLY A 283 -83.35 25.73 -79.38
CA GLY A 283 -83.28 25.31 -80.79
C GLY A 283 -84.08 24.03 -81.08
N VAL A 284 -83.97 23.01 -80.23
CA VAL A 284 -84.74 21.76 -80.37
C VAL A 284 -86.24 22.00 -80.11
N GLN A 285 -86.61 22.81 -79.11
CA GLN A 285 -88.01 23.15 -78.84
C GLN A 285 -88.66 23.94 -79.98
N ARG A 286 -87.97 24.95 -80.52
CA ARG A 286 -88.50 25.83 -81.57
C ARG A 286 -88.56 25.17 -82.94
N PHE A 287 -87.61 24.29 -83.26
CA PHE A 287 -87.43 23.80 -84.63
C PHE A 287 -87.58 22.27 -84.79
N GLY A 288 -87.71 21.51 -83.70
CA GLY A 288 -87.88 20.06 -83.72
C GLY A 288 -86.63 19.29 -84.15
N SER A 289 -86.80 18.04 -84.61
CA SER A 289 -85.69 17.14 -84.98
C SER A 289 -84.84 17.63 -86.17
N ASP A 290 -85.27 18.68 -86.87
CA ASP A 290 -84.52 19.30 -87.96
C ASP A 290 -83.37 20.21 -87.47
N PHE A 291 -83.38 20.63 -86.19
CA PHE A 291 -82.30 21.43 -85.62
C PHE A 291 -80.99 20.65 -85.46
N GLU A 292 -81.05 19.34 -85.23
CA GLU A 292 -79.87 18.49 -85.02
C GLU A 292 -79.28 17.93 -86.33
N LYS A 293 -80.02 18.01 -87.45
CA LYS A 293 -79.54 17.52 -88.74
C LYS A 293 -78.42 18.42 -89.30
N PRO A 294 -77.35 17.84 -89.88
CA PRO A 294 -76.37 18.61 -90.63
C PRO A 294 -77.03 19.21 -91.87
N ILE A 295 -76.67 20.44 -92.21
CA ILE A 295 -77.21 21.14 -93.38
C ILE A 295 -76.79 20.39 -94.65
N SER A 296 -77.73 19.75 -95.34
CA SER A 296 -77.43 18.99 -96.57
C SER A 296 -77.04 19.93 -97.72
N ALA A 297 -76.13 19.48 -98.59
CA ALA A 297 -75.73 20.22 -99.79
C ALA A 297 -76.90 20.53 -100.73
N THR A 298 -77.95 19.71 -100.72
CA THR A 298 -79.19 19.91 -101.48
C THR A 298 -80.17 20.90 -100.83
N GLU A 299 -80.05 21.17 -99.53
CA GLU A 299 -80.92 22.11 -98.78
C GLU A 299 -80.42 23.56 -98.82
N LYS A 300 -79.14 23.80 -99.15
CA LYS A 300 -78.56 25.14 -99.34
C LYS A 300 -79.15 25.93 -100.51
N LEU A 301 -79.74 25.26 -101.50
CA LEU A 301 -80.32 25.91 -102.69
C LEU A 301 -81.78 26.37 -102.48
N TYR A 302 -82.54 25.74 -101.57
CA TYR A 302 -83.95 26.08 -101.29
C TYR A 302 -84.15 26.91 -100.00
N GLY A 303 -83.12 27.04 -99.15
CA GLY A 303 -83.19 27.76 -97.86
C GLY A 303 -83.20 29.29 -97.92
N VAL A 304 -83.11 29.92 -99.10
CA VAL A 304 -83.06 31.39 -99.24
C VAL A 304 -84.46 32.04 -99.12
N PHE A 305 -85.54 31.27 -99.27
CA PHE A 305 -86.92 31.76 -99.33
C PHE A 305 -87.82 31.38 -98.13
N SER A 306 -87.24 30.86 -97.03
CA SER A 306 -87.98 30.52 -95.79
C SER A 306 -87.40 31.26 -94.59
N ASP A 307 -88.20 32.12 -93.95
CA ASP A 307 -87.80 32.87 -92.75
C ASP A 307 -87.43 31.93 -91.59
N ARG A 308 -88.13 30.79 -91.47
CA ARG A 308 -87.83 29.73 -90.49
C ARG A 308 -86.42 29.14 -90.66
N TYR A 309 -85.92 29.02 -91.89
CA TYR A 309 -84.58 28.47 -92.15
C TYR A 309 -83.46 29.46 -91.81
N LYS A 310 -83.67 30.76 -92.09
CA LYS A 310 -82.74 31.84 -91.68
C LYS A 310 -82.62 31.91 -90.16
N GLU A 311 -83.73 31.75 -89.44
CA GLU A 311 -83.72 31.69 -87.97
C GLU A 311 -82.98 30.46 -87.42
N ILE A 312 -83.14 29.28 -88.06
CA ILE A 312 -82.37 28.07 -87.70
C ILE A 312 -80.87 28.32 -87.88
N VAL A 313 -80.43 28.85 -89.03
CA VAL A 313 -79.00 29.10 -89.29
C VAL A 313 -78.42 30.13 -88.31
N ALA A 314 -79.12 31.23 -88.04
CA ALA A 314 -78.68 32.24 -87.08
C ALA A 314 -78.58 31.70 -85.64
N ALA A 315 -79.53 30.85 -85.22
CA ALA A 315 -79.47 30.17 -83.92
C ALA A 315 -78.27 29.20 -83.82
N LYS A 316 -78.00 28.43 -84.88
CA LYS A 316 -76.83 27.53 -84.94
C LYS A 316 -75.49 28.28 -84.89
N GLU A 317 -75.37 29.38 -85.63
CA GLU A 317 -74.15 30.20 -85.64
C GLU A 317 -73.88 30.87 -84.28
N LYS A 318 -74.93 31.30 -83.56
CA LYS A 318 -74.81 31.84 -82.19
C LYS A 318 -74.30 30.80 -81.19
N ILE A 319 -74.79 29.56 -81.28
CA ILE A 319 -74.32 28.44 -80.45
C ILE A 319 -72.85 28.11 -80.79
N GLY A 320 -72.52 28.02 -82.08
CA GLY A 320 -71.15 27.79 -82.56
C GLY A 320 -70.15 28.84 -82.07
N ALA A 321 -70.52 30.13 -82.16
CA ALA A 321 -69.69 31.23 -81.66
C ALA A 321 -69.45 31.16 -80.15
N THR A 322 -70.49 30.81 -79.37
CA THR A 322 -70.39 30.64 -77.91
C THR A 322 -69.49 29.44 -77.56
N PHE A 323 -69.55 28.36 -78.33
CA PHE A 323 -68.68 27.19 -78.18
C PHE A 323 -67.21 27.51 -78.52
N ASP A 324 -66.97 28.28 -79.58
CA ASP A 324 -65.61 28.72 -79.95
C ASP A 324 -65.01 29.71 -78.93
N GLU A 325 -65.84 30.55 -78.29
CA GLU A 325 -65.41 31.38 -77.15
C GLU A 325 -65.04 30.53 -75.92
N MET A 326 -65.87 29.53 -75.57
CA MET A 326 -65.57 28.58 -74.50
C MET A 326 -64.24 27.87 -74.74
N ARG A 327 -64.03 27.36 -75.97
CA ARG A 327 -62.78 26.68 -76.38
C ARG A 327 -61.57 27.60 -76.29
N ARG A 328 -61.71 28.87 -76.68
CA ARG A 328 -60.65 29.88 -76.54
C ARG A 328 -60.34 30.17 -75.07
N SER A 329 -61.36 30.38 -74.24
CA SER A 329 -61.21 30.61 -72.79
C SER A 329 -60.50 29.43 -72.10
N TYR A 330 -60.94 28.20 -72.39
CA TYR A 330 -60.26 26.99 -71.90
C TYR A 330 -58.83 26.85 -72.44
N GLY A 331 -58.61 27.18 -73.71
CA GLY A 331 -57.30 27.11 -74.36
C GLY A 331 -56.25 28.05 -73.73
N LEU A 332 -56.67 29.17 -73.14
CA LEU A 332 -55.80 30.09 -72.42
C LEU A 332 -55.33 29.52 -71.06
N ARG A 333 -56.16 28.70 -70.40
CA ARG A 333 -55.92 28.19 -69.05
C ARG A 333 -56.36 26.72 -68.97
N LYS A 334 -55.46 25.77 -69.22
CA LYS A 334 -55.77 24.33 -69.22
C LYS A 334 -55.62 23.68 -67.85
N TYR A 335 -56.52 23.98 -66.90
CA TYR A 335 -56.44 23.43 -65.53
C TYR A 335 -56.91 21.97 -65.40
N PHE A 336 -57.56 21.41 -66.41
CA PHE A 336 -57.95 20.01 -66.47
C PHE A 336 -57.84 19.49 -67.89
N ASP A 337 -57.70 18.17 -68.03
CA ASP A 337 -57.50 17.53 -69.33
C ASP A 337 -58.83 17.42 -70.10
N PHE A 338 -58.86 18.04 -71.28
CA PHE A 338 -59.90 17.87 -72.26
C PHE A 338 -59.38 18.22 -73.67
N ASP A 339 -59.52 17.28 -74.60
CA ASP A 339 -59.06 17.46 -75.97
C ASP A 339 -60.20 17.79 -76.92
N PHE A 340 -60.10 18.95 -77.56
CA PHE A 340 -60.98 19.30 -78.67
C PHE A 340 -60.41 18.74 -79.99
N PRO A 341 -61.25 18.29 -80.93
CA PRO A 341 -60.80 17.85 -82.26
C PRO A 341 -59.98 18.92 -83.00
N ASN A 342 -58.90 18.51 -83.67
CA ASN A 342 -58.01 19.39 -84.42
C ASN A 342 -58.73 20.14 -85.56
N HIS A 343 -59.71 19.49 -86.19
CA HIS A 343 -60.60 20.10 -87.16
C HIS A 343 -62.03 19.98 -86.64
N PHE A 344 -62.67 21.13 -86.38
CA PHE A 344 -64.01 21.20 -85.85
C PHE A 344 -64.85 22.19 -86.66
N ASP A 345 -65.98 21.72 -87.17
CA ASP A 345 -66.96 22.58 -87.84
C ASP A 345 -67.93 23.13 -86.78
N SER A 346 -67.81 24.43 -86.47
CA SER A 346 -68.68 25.12 -85.50
C SER A 346 -70.13 25.26 -85.97
N LYS A 347 -70.47 24.72 -87.15
CA LYS A 347 -71.84 24.60 -87.66
C LYS A 347 -72.46 23.22 -87.38
N ASN A 348 -71.68 22.26 -86.88
CA ASN A 348 -72.14 20.91 -86.56
C ASN A 348 -72.71 20.83 -85.13
N ILE A 349 -73.99 21.16 -85.00
CA ILE A 349 -74.72 21.21 -83.72
C ILE A 349 -74.72 19.88 -82.97
N LYS A 350 -74.85 18.75 -83.68
CA LYS A 350 -74.81 17.42 -83.06
C LYS A 350 -73.45 17.19 -82.38
N LYS A 351 -72.35 17.54 -83.05
CA LYS A 351 -71.00 17.42 -82.49
C LYS A 351 -70.73 18.44 -81.37
N ILE A 352 -71.26 19.66 -81.48
CA ILE A 352 -71.23 20.66 -80.38
C ILE A 352 -71.92 20.10 -79.14
N SER A 353 -73.12 19.50 -79.29
CA SER A 353 -73.87 18.91 -78.18
C SER A 353 -73.11 17.77 -77.49
N GLU A 354 -72.58 16.81 -78.26
CA GLU A 354 -71.75 15.71 -77.75
C GLU A 354 -70.52 16.22 -76.98
N LEU A 355 -69.73 17.11 -77.61
CA LEU A 355 -68.50 17.63 -77.00
C LEU A 355 -68.78 18.52 -75.79
N THR A 356 -69.87 19.29 -75.79
CA THR A 356 -70.25 20.13 -74.64
C THR A 356 -70.63 19.26 -73.45
N LYS A 357 -71.32 18.12 -73.69
CA LYS A 357 -71.66 17.15 -72.64
C LYS A 357 -70.41 16.48 -72.06
N ASP A 358 -69.48 16.05 -72.91
CA ASP A 358 -68.23 15.43 -72.46
C ASP A 358 -67.33 16.46 -71.73
N PHE A 359 -67.27 17.69 -72.23
CA PHE A 359 -66.55 18.80 -71.58
C PHE A 359 -67.14 19.12 -70.21
N GLU A 360 -68.47 19.19 -70.10
CA GLU A 360 -69.15 19.40 -68.82
C GLU A 360 -68.86 18.28 -67.83
N ALA A 361 -68.80 17.01 -68.28
CA ALA A 361 -68.45 15.88 -67.43
C ALA A 361 -67.01 16.00 -66.88
N SER A 362 -66.03 16.30 -67.74
CA SER A 362 -64.64 16.53 -67.32
C SER A 362 -64.49 17.74 -66.41
N MET A 363 -65.17 18.84 -66.71
CA MET A 363 -65.19 20.05 -65.89
C MET A 363 -65.78 19.80 -64.50
N ARG A 364 -66.89 19.03 -64.39
CA ARG A 364 -67.48 18.64 -63.10
C ARG A 364 -66.58 17.71 -62.29
N LEU A 365 -65.87 16.79 -62.95
CA LEU A 365 -64.88 15.93 -62.29
C LEU A 365 -63.70 16.74 -61.76
N TRP A 366 -63.20 17.70 -62.54
CA TRP A 366 -62.15 18.62 -62.11
C TRP A 366 -62.59 19.47 -60.90
N ARG A 367 -63.81 20.03 -60.92
CA ARG A 367 -64.32 20.80 -59.77
C ARG A 367 -64.26 20.02 -58.45
N ARG A 368 -64.65 18.74 -58.47
CA ARG A 368 -64.55 17.86 -57.28
C ARG A 368 -63.10 17.66 -56.81
N ARG A 369 -62.11 17.83 -57.68
CA ARG A 369 -60.68 17.73 -57.39
C ARG A 369 -60.01 19.06 -57.07
N ILE A 370 -60.69 20.21 -57.19
CA ILE A 370 -60.10 21.52 -56.87
C ILE A 370 -59.45 21.52 -55.47
N PRO A 371 -60.09 21.01 -54.39
CA PRO A 371 -59.44 20.98 -53.07
C PRO A 371 -58.15 20.15 -53.02
N SER A 372 -58.03 19.07 -53.81
CA SER A 372 -56.77 18.33 -53.92
C SER A 372 -55.70 19.08 -54.71
N VAL A 373 -56.08 19.74 -55.81
CA VAL A 373 -55.17 20.54 -56.64
C VAL A 373 -54.60 21.71 -55.84
N VAL A 374 -55.45 22.43 -55.10
CA VAL A 374 -55.03 23.52 -54.21
C VAL A 374 -54.03 23.02 -53.16
N ARG A 375 -54.27 21.85 -52.54
CA ARG A 375 -53.33 21.27 -51.56
C ARG A 375 -51.98 20.90 -52.19
N GLU A 376 -51.96 20.36 -53.41
CA GLU A 376 -50.71 20.04 -54.11
C GLU A 376 -49.93 21.31 -54.49
N ASP A 377 -50.62 22.36 -54.91
CA ASP A 377 -50.04 23.67 -55.22
C ASP A 377 -49.45 24.35 -53.97
N VAL A 378 -50.18 24.28 -52.84
CA VAL A 378 -49.68 24.77 -51.55
C VAL A 378 -48.48 23.96 -51.08
N ARG A 379 -48.47 22.63 -51.27
CA ARG A 379 -47.36 21.76 -50.85
C ARG A 379 -46.03 22.14 -51.53
N ARG A 380 -46.09 22.60 -52.78
CA ARG A 380 -44.92 23.04 -53.55
C ARG A 380 -44.62 24.53 -53.43
N LEU A 381 -45.40 25.28 -52.65
CA LEU A 381 -45.34 26.74 -52.56
C LEU A 381 -43.95 27.26 -52.20
N ASN A 382 -43.44 28.14 -53.05
CA ASN A 382 -42.26 28.99 -52.87
C ASN A 382 -42.37 30.20 -53.81
N ALA A 383 -41.45 31.16 -53.70
CA ALA A 383 -41.47 32.39 -54.50
C ALA A 383 -41.45 32.20 -56.05
N LYS A 384 -41.13 31.00 -56.53
CA LYS A 384 -41.08 30.63 -57.95
C LYS A 384 -42.28 29.78 -58.42
N SER A 385 -43.02 29.16 -57.51
CA SER A 385 -44.10 28.22 -57.83
C SER A 385 -45.50 28.82 -57.67
N ILE A 386 -45.59 30.13 -57.48
CA ILE A 386 -46.86 30.85 -57.29
C ILE A 386 -47.64 30.86 -58.60
N HIS A 387 -48.95 30.69 -58.50
CA HIS A 387 -49.83 30.73 -59.64
C HIS A 387 -49.75 32.09 -60.35
N ALA A 388 -49.56 32.10 -61.68
CA ALA A 388 -49.23 33.31 -62.45
C ALA A 388 -50.29 34.42 -62.38
N ASP A 389 -51.55 34.05 -62.18
CA ASP A 389 -52.68 34.99 -62.06
C ASP A 389 -52.87 35.54 -60.62
N LEU A 390 -52.06 35.12 -59.63
CA LEU A 390 -52.18 35.54 -58.23
C LEU A 390 -50.99 36.41 -57.79
N ASP A 391 -51.29 37.53 -57.12
CA ASP A 391 -50.27 38.48 -56.64
C ASP A 391 -49.77 38.18 -55.22
N PHE A 392 -49.08 37.04 -55.06
CA PHE A 392 -48.51 36.60 -53.77
C PHE A 392 -46.98 36.57 -53.76
N ARG A 393 -46.32 36.92 -54.87
CA ARG A 393 -44.87 36.71 -55.04
C ARG A 393 -44.01 37.43 -54.00
N GLU A 394 -44.29 38.70 -53.76
CA GLU A 394 -43.53 39.48 -52.78
C GLU A 394 -43.83 39.04 -51.35
N GLN A 395 -45.07 38.60 -51.06
CA GLN A 395 -45.47 38.11 -49.74
C GLN A 395 -44.77 36.79 -49.38
N ILE A 396 -44.63 35.87 -50.35
CA ILE A 396 -43.94 34.60 -50.15
C ILE A 396 -42.42 34.79 -50.07
N LYS A 397 -41.82 35.66 -50.89
CA LYS A 397 -40.39 36.03 -50.76
C LYS A 397 -40.10 36.64 -49.40
N GLU A 398 -40.99 37.49 -48.91
CA GLU A 398 -40.84 38.12 -47.60
C GLU A 398 -40.83 37.06 -46.49
N LEU A 399 -41.71 36.04 -46.54
CA LEU A 399 -41.65 34.92 -45.60
C LEU A 399 -40.34 34.14 -45.70
N GLU A 400 -39.86 33.84 -46.91
CA GLU A 400 -38.57 33.17 -47.11
C GLU A 400 -37.43 33.97 -46.46
N TYR A 401 -37.39 35.29 -46.64
CA TYR A 401 -36.40 36.17 -46.05
C TYR A 401 -36.56 36.30 -44.52
N ALA A 402 -37.79 36.38 -44.02
CA ALA A 402 -38.07 36.50 -42.59
C ALA A 402 -37.57 35.30 -41.78
N MET A 403 -37.57 34.10 -42.37
CA MET A 403 -36.95 32.91 -41.76
C MET A 403 -35.44 33.07 -41.60
N ASP A 404 -34.75 33.58 -42.61
CA ASP A 404 -33.30 33.74 -42.59
C ASP A 404 -32.89 34.81 -41.57
N VAL A 405 -33.63 35.92 -41.50
CA VAL A 405 -33.48 36.95 -40.46
C VAL A 405 -33.71 36.39 -39.06
N PHE A 406 -34.77 35.59 -38.87
CA PHE A 406 -35.04 34.95 -37.59
C PHE A 406 -33.90 34.02 -37.17
N LEU A 407 -33.33 33.23 -38.09
CA LEU A 407 -32.21 32.34 -37.78
C LEU A 407 -30.92 33.08 -37.45
N GLU A 408 -30.61 34.16 -38.17
CA GLU A 408 -29.47 35.02 -37.86
C GLU A 408 -29.62 35.59 -36.44
N GLU A 409 -30.80 36.09 -36.10
CA GLU A 409 -31.09 36.59 -34.77
C GLU A 409 -31.01 35.47 -33.71
N PHE A 410 -31.63 34.32 -33.94
CA PHE A 410 -31.60 33.16 -33.04
C PHE A 410 -30.17 32.74 -32.70
N ASN A 411 -29.32 32.62 -33.72
CA ASN A 411 -27.93 32.21 -33.53
C ASN A 411 -27.10 33.30 -32.83
N SER A 412 -27.35 34.58 -33.14
CA SER A 412 -26.64 35.71 -32.52
C SER A 412 -26.88 35.83 -31.00
N MET A 413 -28.03 35.35 -30.51
CA MET A 413 -28.37 35.37 -29.08
C MET A 413 -27.52 34.38 -28.25
N GLY A 414 -26.88 33.40 -28.89
CA GLY A 414 -25.98 32.46 -28.20
C GLY A 414 -26.66 31.57 -27.17
N LEU A 415 -27.98 31.36 -27.27
CA LEU A 415 -28.75 30.55 -26.31
C LEU A 415 -28.33 29.07 -26.32
N TYR A 416 -28.14 28.50 -27.50
CA TYR A 416 -27.72 27.12 -27.71
C TYR A 416 -26.28 27.03 -28.21
N ALA A 417 -25.61 25.91 -27.95
CA ALA A 417 -24.24 25.68 -28.43
C ALA A 417 -24.18 25.52 -29.96
N ASP A 418 -25.14 24.77 -30.53
CA ASP A 418 -25.22 24.52 -31.98
C ASP A 418 -26.01 25.61 -32.70
N HIS A 419 -25.47 26.06 -33.83
CA HIS A 419 -26.14 27.03 -34.71
C HIS A 419 -27.21 26.33 -35.56
N LEU A 420 -28.39 26.93 -35.64
CA LEU A 420 -29.46 26.47 -36.51
C LEU A 420 -29.22 26.91 -37.96
N LYS A 421 -29.47 25.99 -38.90
CA LYS A 421 -29.45 26.21 -40.35
C LYS A 421 -30.59 25.41 -40.99
N HIS A 422 -31.20 25.92 -42.07
CA HIS A 422 -32.21 25.20 -42.85
C HIS A 422 -31.82 25.18 -44.34
N GLU A 423 -32.19 24.12 -45.05
CA GLU A 423 -32.07 23.99 -46.52
C GLU A 423 -33.45 23.84 -47.19
N MET A 424 -34.51 24.27 -46.50
CA MET A 424 -35.89 23.98 -46.88
C MET A 424 -36.34 24.85 -48.06
N LEU A 425 -36.78 24.20 -49.14
CA LEU A 425 -37.10 24.84 -50.42
C LEU A 425 -38.54 25.33 -50.54
N THR A 426 -39.46 24.87 -49.69
CA THR A 426 -40.88 25.21 -49.75
C THR A 426 -41.37 25.81 -48.44
N ILE A 427 -42.39 26.67 -48.53
CA ILE A 427 -43.03 27.34 -47.41
C ILE A 427 -43.55 26.34 -46.35
N PRO A 428 -44.24 25.24 -46.71
CA PRO A 428 -44.66 24.24 -45.73
C PRO A 428 -43.50 23.55 -45.01
N LYS A 429 -42.38 23.28 -45.69
CA LYS A 429 -41.20 22.65 -45.06
C LYS A 429 -40.46 23.60 -44.13
N ARG A 430 -40.44 24.89 -44.45
CA ARG A 430 -39.93 25.94 -43.54
C ARG A 430 -40.83 26.09 -42.32
N GLN A 431 -42.14 25.97 -42.49
CA GLN A 431 -43.09 25.99 -41.38
C GLN A 431 -42.88 24.79 -40.43
N GLU A 432 -42.76 23.57 -40.96
CA GLU A 432 -42.47 22.36 -40.17
C GLU A 432 -41.16 22.49 -39.38
N PHE A 433 -40.10 23.02 -40.01
CA PHE A 433 -38.84 23.32 -39.32
C PHE A 433 -39.03 24.35 -38.20
N LEU A 434 -39.85 25.39 -38.41
CA LEU A 434 -40.15 26.37 -37.37
C LEU A 434 -40.93 25.77 -36.21
N GLU A 435 -41.82 24.82 -36.47
CA GLU A 435 -42.54 24.06 -35.44
C GLU A 435 -41.56 23.25 -34.57
N ASP A 436 -40.55 22.61 -35.17
CA ASP A 436 -39.49 21.91 -34.42
C ASP A 436 -38.67 22.88 -33.54
N VAL A 437 -38.36 24.08 -34.04
CA VAL A 437 -37.66 25.11 -33.27
C VAL A 437 -38.51 25.62 -32.10
N ILE A 438 -39.80 25.86 -32.33
CA ILE A 438 -40.76 26.23 -31.28
C ILE A 438 -40.82 25.13 -30.22
N ALA A 439 -40.98 23.87 -30.61
CA ALA A 439 -41.02 22.74 -29.69
C ALA A 439 -39.73 22.64 -28.85
N ARG A 440 -38.56 22.89 -29.44
CA ARG A 440 -37.27 22.94 -28.72
C ARG A 440 -37.21 24.07 -27.68
N LEU A 441 -37.72 25.26 -28.02
CA LEU A 441 -37.78 26.39 -27.11
C LEU A 441 -38.78 26.14 -25.97
N GLU A 442 -39.95 25.57 -26.27
CA GLU A 442 -40.96 25.18 -25.29
C GLU A 442 -40.44 24.08 -24.34
N GLU A 443 -39.73 23.08 -24.87
CA GLU A 443 -39.05 22.05 -24.08
C GLU A 443 -38.05 22.71 -23.13
N THR A 444 -37.22 23.63 -23.62
CA THR A 444 -36.27 24.38 -22.79
C THR A 444 -36.99 25.17 -21.70
N GLN A 445 -38.07 25.88 -22.04
CA GLN A 445 -38.88 26.65 -21.08
C GLN A 445 -39.47 25.74 -20.00
N PHE A 446 -40.02 24.60 -20.38
CA PHE A 446 -40.63 23.64 -19.46
C PHE A 446 -39.61 23.09 -18.45
N TYR A 447 -38.40 22.79 -18.92
CA TYR A 447 -37.33 22.24 -18.09
C TYR A 447 -36.53 23.30 -17.32
N LEU A 448 -36.82 24.61 -17.45
CA LEU A 448 -36.21 25.64 -16.59
C LEU A 448 -36.52 25.48 -15.10
N ARG A 449 -37.57 24.72 -14.75
CA ARG A 449 -37.86 24.35 -13.36
C ARG A 449 -36.75 23.48 -12.74
N ASP A 450 -36.04 22.72 -13.56
CA ASP A 450 -34.95 21.83 -13.16
C ASP A 450 -33.58 22.53 -13.27
N PHE A 451 -33.57 23.84 -13.61
CA PHE A 451 -32.35 24.58 -13.94
C PHE A 451 -31.36 24.65 -12.78
N GLU A 452 -31.82 24.81 -11.54
CA GLU A 452 -30.91 24.95 -10.40
C GLU A 452 -30.09 23.68 -10.16
N ASP A 453 -30.75 22.52 -10.08
CA ASP A 453 -30.08 21.22 -9.94
C ASP A 453 -29.22 20.89 -11.16
N PHE A 454 -29.73 21.18 -12.37
CA PHE A 454 -28.97 20.99 -13.62
C PHE A 454 -27.74 21.90 -13.69
N TYR A 455 -27.85 23.15 -13.22
CA TYR A 455 -26.75 24.11 -13.20
C TYR A 455 -25.61 23.62 -12.30
N ILE A 456 -25.93 23.10 -11.11
CA ILE A 456 -24.93 22.55 -10.20
C ILE A 456 -24.20 21.37 -10.86
N TRP A 457 -24.96 20.42 -11.45
CA TRP A 457 -24.38 19.28 -12.16
C TRP A 457 -23.52 19.72 -13.35
N GLN A 458 -24.03 20.60 -14.20
CA GLN A 458 -23.36 21.02 -15.43
C GLN A 458 -22.09 21.82 -15.14
N LYS A 459 -22.12 22.72 -14.15
CA LYS A 459 -20.95 23.48 -13.72
C LYS A 459 -19.86 22.57 -13.14
N HIS A 460 -20.26 21.59 -12.33
CA HIS A 460 -19.35 20.55 -11.84
C HIS A 460 -18.75 19.73 -12.99
N TRP A 461 -19.61 19.23 -13.90
CA TRP A 461 -19.21 18.43 -15.07
C TRP A 461 -18.19 19.15 -15.97
N LEU A 462 -18.41 20.43 -16.26
CA LEU A 462 -17.50 21.26 -17.05
C LEU A 462 -16.17 21.55 -16.34
N GLY A 463 -16.13 21.48 -15.01
CA GLY A 463 -14.92 21.64 -14.21
C GLY A 463 -14.02 20.39 -14.18
N LEU A 464 -14.55 19.22 -14.52
CA LEU A 464 -13.81 17.96 -14.54
C LEU A 464 -12.80 17.90 -15.70
N ARG A 465 -11.65 17.28 -15.46
CA ARG A 465 -10.65 16.98 -16.51
C ARG A 465 -11.14 15.89 -17.45
N ALA A 466 -10.50 15.75 -18.61
CA ALA A 466 -10.92 14.79 -19.64
C ALA A 466 -10.99 13.33 -19.15
N HIS A 467 -9.99 12.85 -18.40
CA HIS A 467 -9.99 11.49 -17.84
C HIS A 467 -11.03 11.32 -16.72
N GLU A 468 -11.21 12.33 -15.87
CA GLU A 468 -12.25 12.36 -14.83
C GLU A 468 -13.65 12.27 -15.45
N GLN A 469 -13.93 13.07 -16.49
CA GLN A 469 -15.19 13.00 -17.25
C GLN A 469 -15.41 11.61 -17.86
N LYS A 470 -14.38 10.97 -18.42
CA LYS A 470 -14.51 9.60 -18.98
C LYS A 470 -14.96 8.61 -17.90
N VAL A 471 -14.32 8.64 -16.73
CA VAL A 471 -14.65 7.75 -15.60
C VAL A 471 -16.05 8.04 -15.06
N VAL A 472 -16.37 9.30 -14.76
CA VAL A 472 -17.69 9.69 -14.24
C VAL A 472 -18.79 9.33 -15.24
N ARG A 473 -18.57 9.56 -16.55
CA ARG A 473 -19.53 9.15 -17.60
C ARG A 473 -19.79 7.65 -17.58
N ALA A 474 -18.74 6.84 -17.45
CA ALA A 474 -18.87 5.39 -17.38
C ALA A 474 -19.67 4.96 -16.15
N LEU A 475 -19.36 5.53 -14.99
CA LEU A 475 -20.06 5.25 -13.73
C LEU A 475 -21.54 5.66 -13.75
N CYS A 476 -21.86 6.82 -14.34
CA CYS A 476 -23.24 7.27 -14.55
C CYS A 476 -24.05 6.33 -15.45
N LYS A 477 -23.40 5.68 -16.44
CA LYS A 477 -24.04 4.71 -17.34
C LYS A 477 -24.25 3.35 -16.68
N ILE A 478 -23.23 2.83 -16.00
CA ILE A 478 -23.26 1.50 -15.36
C ILE A 478 -24.09 1.51 -14.08
N LYS A 479 -23.98 2.60 -13.31
CA LYS A 479 -24.62 2.78 -11.99
C LYS A 479 -24.28 1.66 -11.00
N PRO A 480 -22.98 1.41 -10.70
CA PRO A 480 -22.59 0.43 -9.69
C PRO A 480 -23.10 0.84 -8.30
N ASN A 481 -23.19 -0.11 -7.37
CA ASN A 481 -23.60 0.17 -5.99
C ASN A 481 -22.55 1.01 -5.26
N ASN A 482 -21.27 0.82 -5.60
CA ASN A 482 -20.16 1.60 -5.06
C ASN A 482 -19.26 2.12 -6.20
N TRP A 483 -19.39 3.41 -6.50
CA TRP A 483 -18.65 4.05 -7.60
C TRP A 483 -17.15 4.00 -7.40
N LEU A 484 -16.69 4.28 -6.19
CA LEU A 484 -15.27 4.23 -5.85
C LEU A 484 -14.71 2.82 -6.03
N ALA A 485 -15.38 1.79 -5.49
CA ALA A 485 -14.91 0.42 -5.59
C ALA A 485 -14.85 -0.06 -7.06
N ALA A 486 -15.83 0.30 -7.89
CA ALA A 486 -15.82 -0.03 -9.31
C ALA A 486 -14.60 0.58 -10.02
N PHE A 487 -14.33 1.87 -9.76
CA PHE A 487 -13.15 2.55 -10.29
C PHE A 487 -11.84 1.97 -9.76
N GLU A 488 -11.69 1.83 -8.44
CA GLU A 488 -10.47 1.32 -7.82
C GLU A 488 -10.15 -0.10 -8.31
N SER A 489 -11.18 -0.95 -8.44
CA SER A 489 -11.04 -2.32 -8.95
C SER A 489 -10.47 -2.34 -10.37
N TRP A 490 -11.02 -1.52 -11.27
CA TRP A 490 -10.55 -1.43 -12.65
C TRP A 490 -9.15 -0.79 -12.77
N TYR A 491 -8.94 0.35 -12.11
CA TYR A 491 -7.71 1.13 -12.22
C TYR A 491 -6.52 0.39 -11.60
N LEU A 492 -6.68 -0.14 -10.38
CA LEU A 492 -5.61 -0.87 -9.70
C LEU A 492 -5.31 -2.20 -10.39
N HIS A 493 -6.30 -2.84 -11.05
CA HIS A 493 -6.04 -4.03 -11.86
C HIS A 493 -5.06 -3.75 -13.00
N HIS A 494 -5.27 -2.66 -13.74
CA HIS A 494 -4.41 -2.29 -14.87
C HIS A 494 -3.06 -1.73 -14.41
N LEU A 495 -3.02 -0.98 -13.31
CA LEU A 495 -1.76 -0.61 -12.65
C LEU A 495 -0.93 -1.85 -12.30
N LEU A 496 -1.52 -2.81 -11.58
CA LEU A 496 -0.83 -4.06 -11.22
C LEU A 496 -0.43 -4.88 -12.45
N GLN A 497 -1.21 -4.83 -13.53
CA GLN A 497 -0.88 -5.49 -14.79
C GLN A 497 0.36 -4.88 -15.46
N ASN A 498 0.51 -3.56 -15.40
CA ASN A 498 1.66 -2.85 -15.99
C ASN A 498 2.94 -3.04 -15.17
N GLU A 499 2.81 -3.06 -13.84
CA GLU A 499 3.93 -3.11 -12.91
C GLU A 499 4.36 -4.53 -12.52
N PHE A 500 3.56 -5.55 -12.86
CA PHE A 500 3.88 -6.93 -12.51
C PHE A 500 5.15 -7.43 -13.22
N ASN A 501 6.14 -7.83 -12.42
CA ASN A 501 7.32 -8.56 -12.88
C ASN A 501 7.25 -10.04 -12.41
N PRO A 502 7.38 -11.03 -13.31
CA PRO A 502 7.53 -12.44 -12.90
C PRO A 502 8.66 -12.70 -11.90
N GLY A 503 9.70 -11.85 -11.90
CA GLY A 503 10.82 -11.90 -10.95
C GLY A 503 10.43 -11.69 -9.48
N MET A 504 9.29 -11.04 -9.21
CA MET A 504 8.75 -10.85 -7.85
C MET A 504 8.36 -12.16 -7.15
N GLN A 505 8.34 -13.29 -7.87
CA GLN A 505 7.98 -14.59 -7.31
C GLN A 505 9.22 -15.39 -6.92
N TRP A 506 9.25 -15.87 -5.67
CA TRP A 506 10.12 -16.99 -5.29
C TRP A 506 9.30 -18.22 -4.93
N ASN A 507 9.96 -19.38 -4.97
CA ASN A 507 9.40 -20.66 -4.56
C ASN A 507 10.25 -21.28 -3.44
N ASP A 508 9.69 -22.29 -2.78
CA ASP A 508 10.39 -22.99 -1.69
C ASP A 508 11.66 -23.71 -2.19
N ASP A 509 11.73 -24.10 -3.48
CA ASP A 509 12.92 -24.72 -4.07
C ASP A 509 14.12 -23.76 -4.11
N LEU A 510 13.89 -22.48 -4.41
CA LEU A 510 14.93 -21.45 -4.42
C LEU A 510 15.48 -21.20 -3.01
N LEU A 511 14.59 -21.09 -2.02
CA LEU A 511 14.97 -20.95 -0.60
C LEU A 511 15.78 -22.15 -0.12
N LYS A 512 15.34 -23.37 -0.46
CA LYS A 512 16.06 -24.61 -0.12
C LYS A 512 17.44 -24.66 -0.76
N THR A 513 17.53 -24.31 -2.05
CA THR A 513 18.80 -24.24 -2.77
C THR A 513 19.76 -23.23 -2.15
N LEU A 514 19.24 -22.07 -1.72
CA LEU A 514 20.05 -21.08 -1.01
C LEU A 514 20.55 -21.62 0.33
N ASP A 515 19.69 -22.25 1.14
CA ASP A 515 20.08 -22.82 2.44
C ASP A 515 21.16 -23.91 2.29
N ASP A 516 21.03 -24.79 1.30
CA ASP A 516 22.04 -25.81 1.01
C ASP A 516 23.39 -25.19 0.62
N ASN A 517 23.38 -24.18 -0.26
CA ASN A 517 24.60 -23.45 -0.65
C ASN A 517 25.21 -22.67 0.54
N LEU A 518 24.39 -22.12 1.44
CA LEU A 518 24.85 -21.41 2.64
C LEU A 518 25.52 -22.37 3.63
N ARG A 519 24.96 -23.57 3.84
CA ARG A 519 25.58 -24.60 4.68
C ARG A 519 26.95 -25.01 4.13
N GLU A 520 27.06 -25.22 2.81
CA GLU A 520 28.33 -25.52 2.15
C GLU A 520 29.33 -24.37 2.34
N LEU A 521 28.91 -23.13 2.07
CA LEU A 521 29.77 -21.95 2.23
C LEU A 521 30.29 -21.79 3.67
N ARG A 522 29.46 -22.05 4.69
CA ARG A 522 29.86 -22.02 6.11
C ARG A 522 30.93 -23.04 6.45
N GLN A 523 30.92 -24.21 5.83
CA GLN A 523 31.97 -25.21 6.04
C GLN A 523 33.30 -24.77 5.40
N LEU A 524 33.26 -23.99 4.32
CA LEU A 524 34.44 -23.51 3.60
C LEU A 524 35.05 -22.22 4.18
N LEU A 525 34.24 -21.37 4.80
CA LEU A 525 34.66 -20.08 5.36
C LEU A 525 35.87 -20.17 6.33
N PRO A 526 35.94 -21.10 7.30
CA PRO A 526 37.09 -21.22 8.20
C PRO A 526 38.40 -21.46 7.45
N PHE A 527 38.37 -22.33 6.44
CA PHE A 527 39.54 -22.65 5.62
C PHE A 527 39.97 -21.46 4.76
N GLN A 528 39.01 -20.74 4.19
CA GLN A 528 39.29 -19.51 3.43
C GLN A 528 39.91 -18.42 4.30
N ILE A 529 39.31 -18.14 5.48
CA ILE A 529 39.82 -17.15 6.44
C ILE A 529 41.23 -17.53 6.89
N SER A 530 41.43 -18.79 7.28
CA SER A 530 42.73 -19.30 7.72
C SER A 530 43.79 -19.15 6.63
N ALA A 531 43.50 -19.58 5.39
CA ALA A 531 44.43 -19.45 4.26
C ALA A 531 44.77 -17.99 3.96
N LEU A 532 43.78 -17.09 3.97
CA LEU A 532 43.97 -15.66 3.75
C LEU A 532 44.91 -15.05 4.79
N TRP A 533 44.64 -15.25 6.09
CA TRP A 533 45.43 -14.66 7.16
C TRP A 533 46.80 -15.31 7.31
N GLN A 534 46.93 -16.62 7.06
CA GLN A 534 48.24 -17.29 6.99
C GLN A 534 49.11 -16.68 5.88
N ASN A 535 48.56 -16.40 4.70
CA ASN A 535 49.31 -15.77 3.61
C ASN A 535 49.76 -14.34 3.99
N ARG A 536 48.85 -13.55 4.57
CA ARG A 536 49.16 -12.17 5.02
C ARG A 536 50.21 -12.15 6.12
N LYS A 537 50.03 -12.96 7.16
CA LYS A 537 51.00 -13.18 8.24
C LYS A 537 52.37 -13.58 7.68
N ASN A 538 52.43 -14.60 6.82
CA ASN A 538 53.69 -15.09 6.26
C ASN A 538 54.40 -14.01 5.44
N LYS A 539 53.66 -13.19 4.68
CA LYS A 539 54.21 -12.05 3.94
C LYS A 539 54.79 -11.00 4.90
N ALA A 540 54.04 -10.63 5.94
CA ALA A 540 54.47 -9.65 6.93
C ALA A 540 55.69 -10.12 7.75
N LEU A 541 55.71 -11.38 8.19
CA LEU A 541 56.82 -11.95 8.94
C LEU A 541 58.08 -12.11 8.09
N ARG A 542 57.94 -12.45 6.79
CA ARG A 542 59.08 -12.46 5.85
C ARG A 542 59.67 -11.06 5.66
N ALA A 543 58.81 -10.06 5.49
CA ALA A 543 59.23 -8.67 5.38
C ALA A 543 59.95 -8.21 6.66
N LEU A 544 59.38 -8.49 7.84
CA LEU A 544 60.00 -8.18 9.13
C LEU A 544 61.35 -8.89 9.29
N LYS A 545 61.44 -10.19 9.00
CA LYS A 545 62.69 -10.95 9.12
C LYS A 545 63.79 -10.41 8.20
N SER A 546 63.43 -9.86 7.05
CA SER A 546 64.36 -9.24 6.10
C SER A 546 64.79 -7.84 6.53
N ALA A 547 63.89 -7.05 7.11
CA ALA A 547 64.16 -5.67 7.52
C ALA A 547 64.82 -5.58 8.91
N ASP A 548 64.34 -6.40 9.86
CA ASP A 548 64.77 -6.43 11.25
C ASP A 548 64.66 -7.86 11.83
N GLY A 549 65.70 -8.67 11.54
CA GLY A 549 65.78 -10.04 12.02
C GLY A 549 65.89 -10.17 13.55
N THR A 550 66.35 -9.12 14.24
CA THR A 550 66.39 -9.04 15.70
C THR A 550 65.00 -8.91 16.27
N ALA A 551 64.18 -7.96 15.80
CA ALA A 551 62.79 -7.81 16.23
C ALA A 551 61.96 -9.06 15.97
N PHE A 552 62.17 -9.73 14.84
CA PHE A 552 61.53 -11.03 14.58
C PHE A 552 61.86 -12.06 15.67
N LYS A 553 63.14 -12.21 16.05
CA LYS A 553 63.54 -13.15 17.12
C LYS A 553 62.96 -12.73 18.47
N THR A 554 62.95 -11.44 18.76
CA THR A 554 62.46 -10.86 20.03
C THR A 554 60.98 -11.12 20.24
N TRP A 555 60.14 -10.92 19.23
CA TRP A 555 58.68 -10.96 19.40
C TRP A 555 58.03 -12.24 18.87
N PHE A 556 58.54 -12.82 17.79
CA PHE A 556 57.93 -13.94 17.06
C PHE A 556 58.77 -15.23 17.07
N GLY A 557 60.00 -15.19 17.58
CA GLY A 557 60.93 -16.32 17.59
C GLY A 557 60.68 -17.34 18.71
N LYS A 558 61.41 -18.47 18.67
CA LYS A 558 61.28 -19.55 19.67
C LYS A 558 61.59 -19.10 21.10
N ASN A 559 62.59 -18.24 21.28
CA ASN A 559 63.04 -17.72 22.58
C ASN A 559 62.45 -16.33 22.89
N ASN A 560 61.32 -15.97 22.27
CA ASN A 560 60.76 -14.64 22.38
C ASN A 560 60.43 -14.25 23.83
N ARG A 561 59.95 -15.18 24.67
CA ARG A 561 59.60 -14.91 26.07
C ARG A 561 60.75 -14.31 26.89
N THR A 562 61.99 -14.77 26.70
CA THR A 562 63.18 -14.21 27.37
C THR A 562 63.67 -12.94 26.70
N LEU A 563 63.63 -12.87 25.37
CA LEU A 563 64.12 -11.71 24.63
C LEU A 563 63.20 -10.50 24.80
N SER A 564 61.87 -10.69 24.70
CA SER A 564 60.89 -9.63 24.85
C SER A 564 60.90 -9.05 26.27
N ALA A 565 61.15 -9.85 27.30
CA ALA A 565 61.24 -9.38 28.69
C ALA A 565 62.28 -8.26 28.93
N THR A 566 63.26 -8.12 28.04
CA THR A 566 64.29 -7.08 28.10
C THR A 566 63.94 -5.80 27.32
N HIS A 567 62.79 -5.78 26.64
CA HIS A 567 62.29 -4.67 25.82
C HIS A 567 60.98 -4.13 26.39
N LYS A 568 60.64 -2.91 25.99
CA LYS A 568 59.35 -2.29 26.32
C LYS A 568 58.27 -2.82 25.38
N ALA A 569 57.12 -3.20 25.92
CA ALA A 569 55.98 -3.71 25.14
C ALA A 569 55.50 -2.71 24.08
N GLU A 570 55.56 -1.41 24.40
CA GLU A 570 55.20 -0.29 23.55
C GLU A 570 56.03 -0.26 22.25
N GLU A 571 57.26 -0.77 22.26
CA GLU A 571 58.10 -0.83 21.06
C GLU A 571 57.49 -1.71 19.98
N LEU A 572 56.80 -2.80 20.36
CA LEU A 572 56.08 -3.67 19.44
C LEU A 572 54.97 -2.88 18.71
N PHE A 573 54.23 -2.04 19.43
CA PHE A 573 53.17 -1.22 18.88
C PHE A 573 53.72 -0.05 18.05
N GLN A 574 54.79 0.60 18.50
CA GLN A 574 55.36 1.75 17.78
C GLN A 574 56.02 1.36 16.46
N LYS A 575 56.83 0.28 16.46
CA LYS A 575 57.69 -0.06 15.31
C LYS A 575 57.15 -1.23 14.49
N HIS A 576 56.30 -2.08 15.07
CA HIS A 576 55.96 -3.38 14.50
C HIS A 576 54.46 -3.72 14.58
N ILE A 577 53.59 -2.70 14.62
CA ILE A 577 52.12 -2.87 14.63
C ILE A 577 51.60 -3.66 13.42
N GLN A 578 52.25 -3.51 12.26
CA GLN A 578 51.82 -4.20 11.05
C GLN A 578 52.03 -5.71 11.17
N PRO A 579 53.24 -6.25 11.44
CA PRO A 579 53.42 -7.68 11.74
C PRO A 579 52.53 -8.21 12.87
N LEU A 580 52.32 -7.41 13.93
CA LEU A 580 51.42 -7.75 15.03
C LEU A 580 49.99 -7.96 14.52
N THR A 581 49.41 -6.98 13.83
CA THR A 581 48.00 -7.04 13.36
C THR A 581 47.78 -7.89 12.12
N GLU A 582 48.83 -8.28 11.39
CA GLU A 582 48.73 -9.33 10.36
C GLU A 582 48.78 -10.74 10.97
N THR A 583 49.27 -10.88 12.20
CA THR A 583 49.29 -12.13 12.97
C THR A 583 48.05 -12.27 13.85
N LEU A 584 47.68 -11.20 14.54
CA LEU A 584 46.52 -11.06 15.41
C LEU A 584 45.63 -9.93 14.89
N PRO A 585 44.82 -10.20 13.84
CA PRO A 585 43.97 -9.20 13.22
C PRO A 585 42.79 -8.73 14.06
N VAL A 586 42.48 -9.42 15.16
CA VAL A 586 41.42 -9.03 16.10
C VAL A 586 42.05 -8.69 17.45
N LEU A 587 42.05 -7.41 17.79
CA LEU A 587 42.45 -6.97 19.13
C LEU A 587 41.20 -6.68 19.96
N LEU A 588 41.19 -7.15 21.19
CA LEU A 588 40.13 -6.91 22.16
C LEU A 588 40.70 -6.12 23.33
N VAL A 589 40.21 -4.90 23.56
CA VAL A 589 40.86 -3.92 24.45
C VAL A 589 39.85 -3.11 25.26
N THR A 590 40.32 -2.46 26.32
CA THR A 590 39.56 -1.41 27.00
C THR A 590 39.72 -0.07 26.25
N PRO A 591 38.84 0.93 26.48
CA PRO A 591 38.98 2.26 25.86
C PRO A 591 40.36 2.89 26.11
N GLN A 592 40.90 2.76 27.32
CA GLN A 592 42.23 3.27 27.64
C GLN A 592 43.34 2.58 26.83
N VAL A 593 43.29 1.25 26.70
CA VAL A 593 44.29 0.52 25.90
C VAL A 593 44.14 0.85 24.41
N ALA A 594 42.91 1.11 23.92
CA ALA A 594 42.71 1.61 22.55
C ALA A 594 43.41 2.96 22.33
N LEU A 595 43.31 3.88 23.31
CA LEU A 595 44.02 5.16 23.29
C LEU A 595 45.54 4.96 23.24
N ASP A 596 46.07 4.07 24.07
CA ASP A 596 47.50 3.76 24.07
C ASP A 596 47.94 3.19 22.71
N VAL A 597 47.15 2.26 22.14
CA VAL A 597 47.43 1.67 20.82
C VAL A 597 47.47 2.74 19.72
N VAL A 598 46.50 3.66 19.68
CA VAL A 598 46.49 4.71 18.64
C VAL A 598 47.63 5.70 18.82
N GLN A 599 47.93 6.13 20.06
CA GLN A 599 49.03 7.05 20.33
C GLN A 599 50.39 6.47 19.97
N LEU A 600 50.57 5.16 20.16
CA LEU A 600 51.82 4.48 19.86
C LEU A 600 52.01 4.21 18.36
N SER A 601 50.94 3.94 17.63
CA SER A 601 51.04 3.34 16.29
C SER A 601 50.37 4.12 15.16
N ASN A 602 49.51 5.10 15.47
CA ASN A 602 48.59 5.75 14.52
C ASN A 602 47.79 4.74 13.66
N MET A 603 47.51 3.56 14.20
CA MET A 603 46.86 2.48 13.47
C MET A 603 45.37 2.74 13.30
N THR A 604 44.89 2.58 12.06
CA THR A 604 43.45 2.53 11.73
C THR A 604 43.00 1.09 11.50
N PHE A 605 41.88 0.70 12.10
CA PHE A 605 41.20 -0.56 11.90
C PHE A 605 40.07 -0.41 10.88
N ASP A 606 39.79 -1.50 10.16
CA ASP A 606 38.72 -1.50 9.16
C ASP A 606 37.34 -1.53 9.82
N VAL A 607 37.25 -2.18 10.99
CA VAL A 607 36.03 -2.23 11.83
C VAL A 607 36.41 -2.04 13.29
N VAL A 608 35.78 -1.09 13.96
CA VAL A 608 35.84 -0.91 15.42
C VAL A 608 34.47 -1.20 16.01
N LEU A 609 34.39 -2.12 16.96
CA LEU A 609 33.18 -2.57 17.62
C LEU A 609 33.24 -2.14 19.08
N VAL A 610 32.31 -1.32 19.54
CA VAL A 610 32.23 -0.88 20.94
C VAL A 610 31.07 -1.61 21.62
N ASP A 611 31.34 -2.39 22.67
CA ASP A 611 30.33 -3.13 23.43
C ASP A 611 30.09 -2.47 24.79
N GLU A 612 28.83 -2.44 25.22
CA GLU A 612 28.34 -1.76 26.43
C GLU A 612 28.67 -0.26 26.43
N ALA A 613 28.46 0.41 25.28
CA ALA A 613 28.81 1.81 25.06
C ALA A 613 28.10 2.79 26.01
N HIS A 614 26.91 2.46 26.49
CA HIS A 614 26.17 3.23 27.50
C HIS A 614 26.86 3.25 28.87
N ASN A 615 27.90 2.44 29.09
CA ASN A 615 28.72 2.49 30.31
C ASN A 615 30.04 3.26 30.13
N ILE A 616 30.30 3.78 28.93
CA ILE A 616 31.56 4.41 28.59
C ILE A 616 31.31 5.91 28.42
N PRO A 617 31.94 6.77 29.25
CA PRO A 617 31.87 8.20 29.04
C PRO A 617 32.39 8.58 27.65
N LYS A 618 31.71 9.49 26.95
CA LYS A 618 32.08 9.88 25.57
C LYS A 618 33.52 10.39 25.46
N GLN A 619 34.05 11.03 26.51
CA GLN A 619 35.42 11.54 26.56
C GLN A 619 36.47 10.42 26.43
N GLU A 620 36.16 9.22 26.92
CA GLU A 620 37.03 8.05 26.83
C GLU A 620 37.07 7.44 25.41
N CYS A 621 36.12 7.79 24.53
CA CYS A 621 35.95 7.12 23.23
C CYS A 621 36.20 8.00 21.99
N TYR A 622 36.49 9.30 22.14
CA TYR A 622 36.70 10.19 20.97
C TYR A 622 37.76 9.67 19.98
N HIS A 623 38.85 9.10 20.49
CA HIS A 623 39.93 8.58 19.67
C HIS A 623 39.50 7.39 18.79
N LEU A 624 38.39 6.71 19.11
CA LEU A 624 37.89 5.58 18.32
C LEU A 624 37.37 6.02 16.94
N PHE A 625 36.93 7.27 16.78
CA PHE A 625 36.54 7.81 15.48
C PHE A 625 37.72 7.91 14.52
N GLU A 626 38.91 8.24 15.02
CA GLU A 626 40.14 8.31 14.21
C GLU A 626 40.70 6.91 13.90
N MET A 627 40.45 5.95 14.79
CA MET A 627 40.89 4.57 14.61
C MET A 627 40.01 3.77 13.66
N ALA A 628 38.78 4.20 13.35
CA ALA A 628 37.79 3.38 12.68
C ALA A 628 37.49 3.85 11.25
N LYS A 629 37.59 2.94 10.28
CA LYS A 629 36.92 3.16 8.98
C LYS A 629 35.41 2.94 9.08
N ASN A 630 35.00 1.94 9.87
CA ASN A 630 33.61 1.68 10.21
C ASN A 630 33.53 1.48 11.74
N LEU A 631 32.76 2.33 12.41
CA LEU A 631 32.53 2.28 13.85
C LEU A 631 31.11 1.74 14.11
N VAL A 632 31.01 0.69 14.92
CA VAL A 632 29.73 0.11 15.31
C VAL A 632 29.63 0.10 16.83
N VAL A 633 28.60 0.74 17.35
CA VAL A 633 28.44 1.02 18.78
C VAL A 633 27.24 0.23 19.30
N PHE A 634 27.49 -0.71 20.20
CA PHE A 634 26.47 -1.55 20.83
C PHE A 634 26.15 -1.05 22.25
N GLY A 635 24.87 -0.96 22.58
CA GLY A 635 24.44 -0.57 23.92
C GLY A 635 22.97 -0.90 24.21
N ASP A 636 22.49 -0.40 25.35
CA ASP A 636 21.09 -0.48 25.77
C ASP A 636 20.76 0.75 26.64
N SER A 637 20.10 1.75 26.04
CA SER A 637 19.70 3.00 26.72
C SER A 637 18.82 2.75 27.95
N LYS A 638 18.07 1.63 27.99
CA LYS A 638 17.25 1.25 29.15
C LYS A 638 18.04 0.58 30.28
N GLN A 639 19.35 0.40 30.13
CA GLN A 639 20.26 -0.15 31.14
C GLN A 639 21.39 0.83 31.46
N ASP A 640 21.21 2.12 31.18
CA ASP A 640 22.13 3.16 31.61
C ASP A 640 22.20 3.22 33.15
N MET A 641 23.41 3.09 33.69
CA MET A 641 23.71 3.14 35.12
C MET A 641 24.34 4.47 35.52
N THR A 642 24.50 5.40 34.57
CA THR A 642 25.09 6.71 34.82
C THR A 642 24.01 7.70 35.28
N PRO A 643 24.31 8.57 36.25
CA PRO A 643 23.37 9.57 36.72
C PRO A 643 23.21 10.79 35.78
N PHE A 644 24.01 10.88 34.71
CA PHE A 644 24.03 11.98 33.74
C PHE A 644 23.90 11.43 32.32
N ALA A 645 22.66 11.15 31.88
CA ALA A 645 22.36 10.50 30.60
C ALA A 645 23.12 11.08 29.39
N GLU A 646 23.30 12.41 29.32
CA GLU A 646 23.90 13.09 28.15
C GLU A 646 25.43 12.90 27.96
N ASP A 647 26.10 12.12 28.79
CA ASP A 647 27.56 11.96 28.77
C ASP A 647 28.09 10.59 28.32
N ASP A 648 27.22 9.62 28.00
CA ASP A 648 27.67 8.32 27.49
C ASP A 648 27.92 8.27 25.97
N PHE A 649 28.71 7.30 25.53
CA PHE A 649 29.13 7.18 24.12
C PHE A 649 28.02 6.70 23.18
N LEU A 650 27.05 5.92 23.68
CA LEU A 650 25.89 5.47 22.90
C LEU A 650 24.99 6.66 22.56
N GLU A 651 24.55 7.42 23.56
CA GLU A 651 23.71 8.60 23.37
C GLU A 651 24.43 9.67 22.53
N PHE A 652 25.73 9.88 22.75
CA PHE A 652 26.52 10.79 21.93
C PHE A 652 26.47 10.41 20.43
N CYS A 653 26.67 9.13 20.11
CA CYS A 653 26.61 8.66 18.72
C CYS A 653 25.22 8.85 18.10
N GLN A 654 24.16 8.65 18.88
CA GLN A 654 22.79 8.92 18.45
C GLN A 654 22.56 10.42 18.20
N GLY A 655 23.04 11.28 19.09
CA GLY A 655 22.89 12.74 19.02
C GLY A 655 23.56 13.36 17.80
N ILE A 656 24.66 12.78 17.29
CA ILE A 656 25.31 13.23 16.04
C ILE A 656 24.68 12.67 14.76
N GLY A 657 23.54 11.96 14.86
CA GLY A 657 22.76 11.48 13.73
C GLY A 657 23.08 10.08 13.23
N ALA A 658 23.74 9.24 14.04
CA ALA A 658 23.94 7.84 13.68
C ALA A 658 22.60 7.11 13.51
N ARG A 659 22.51 6.24 12.50
CA ARG A 659 21.34 5.36 12.35
C ARG A 659 21.35 4.30 13.45
N THR A 660 20.32 4.30 14.29
CA THR A 660 20.09 3.31 15.34
C THR A 660 19.30 2.12 14.81
N HIS A 661 19.85 0.92 15.01
CA HIS A 661 19.22 -0.35 14.70
C HIS A 661 18.87 -1.10 15.99
N GLN A 662 17.62 -1.49 16.13
CA GLN A 662 17.13 -2.25 17.29
C GLN A 662 17.28 -3.75 17.06
N LEU A 663 17.82 -4.47 18.04
CA LEU A 663 17.80 -5.93 18.08
C LEU A 663 16.47 -6.40 18.66
N GLU A 664 15.64 -6.99 17.82
CA GLU A 664 14.23 -7.28 18.16
C GLU A 664 14.00 -8.70 18.66
N TYR A 665 15.04 -9.55 18.61
CA TYR A 665 14.94 -10.98 18.90
C TYR A 665 15.66 -11.35 20.19
N GLN A 666 14.98 -12.13 21.05
CA GLN A 666 15.56 -12.67 22.27
C GLN A 666 16.15 -14.06 22.00
N HIS A 667 17.44 -14.24 22.32
CA HIS A 667 18.17 -15.49 22.08
C HIS A 667 18.54 -16.25 23.36
N GLN A 668 18.32 -15.65 24.53
CA GLN A 668 18.49 -16.31 25.82
C GLN A 668 17.47 -17.44 26.00
N ASP A 669 17.92 -18.50 26.66
CA ASP A 669 17.14 -19.69 26.97
C ASP A 669 16.25 -19.51 28.22
N SER A 670 15.57 -18.37 28.33
CA SER A 670 14.69 -18.06 29.49
C SER A 670 13.30 -18.70 29.33
N PRO A 671 12.59 -19.02 30.41
CA PRO A 671 11.18 -19.44 30.35
C PRO A 671 10.26 -18.36 29.76
N GLU A 672 9.16 -18.76 29.11
CA GLU A 672 8.24 -17.83 28.42
C GLU A 672 7.59 -16.85 29.40
N GLU A 673 7.24 -17.30 30.58
CA GLU A 673 6.58 -16.53 31.63
C GLU A 673 7.46 -15.35 32.08
N TRP A 674 8.76 -15.57 32.24
CA TRP A 674 9.74 -14.53 32.58
C TRP A 674 10.00 -13.55 31.43
N VAL A 675 9.98 -14.02 30.18
CA VAL A 675 10.06 -13.12 29.01
C VAL A 675 8.85 -12.19 28.96
N ARG A 676 7.66 -12.72 29.26
CA ARG A 676 6.42 -11.92 29.31
C ARG A 676 6.44 -10.91 30.45
N PHE A 677 6.93 -11.31 31.64
CA PHE A 677 7.14 -10.37 32.75
C PHE A 677 8.04 -9.20 32.34
N ASN A 678 9.24 -9.50 31.82
CA ASN A 678 10.22 -8.49 31.41
C ASN A 678 9.69 -7.58 30.29
N LYS A 679 8.90 -8.13 29.36
CA LYS A 679 8.24 -7.35 28.32
C LYS A 679 7.26 -6.34 28.90
N ILE A 680 6.40 -6.76 29.82
CA ILE A 680 5.39 -5.88 30.41
C ILE A 680 6.08 -4.84 31.31
N ALA A 681 7.07 -5.26 32.11
CA ALA A 681 7.75 -4.39 33.08
C ALA A 681 8.70 -3.36 32.43
N PHE A 682 9.45 -3.74 31.39
CA PHE A 682 10.55 -2.92 30.83
C PHE A 682 10.46 -2.70 29.31
N GLY A 683 9.49 -3.31 28.64
CA GLY A 683 9.36 -3.24 27.18
C GLY A 683 10.52 -3.93 26.46
N THR A 684 10.98 -5.08 26.96
CA THR A 684 12.00 -5.90 26.28
C THR A 684 11.46 -6.53 24.98
N PRO A 685 12.31 -6.85 24.00
CA PRO A 685 11.88 -7.50 22.77
C PRO A 685 11.19 -8.86 23.03
N TYR A 686 10.11 -9.14 22.29
CA TYR A 686 9.31 -10.36 22.47
C TYR A 686 9.60 -11.45 21.44
N LYS A 687 10.21 -11.11 20.29
CA LYS A 687 10.32 -12.04 19.18
C LYS A 687 11.35 -13.11 19.54
N ARG A 688 10.92 -14.35 19.79
CA ARG A 688 11.83 -15.48 20.01
C ARG A 688 11.17 -16.78 19.65
N LEU A 689 12.00 -17.80 19.44
CA LEU A 689 11.56 -19.18 19.51
C LEU A 689 11.44 -19.58 21.00
N PRO A 690 10.35 -20.24 21.41
CA PRO A 690 10.23 -20.80 22.75
C PRO A 690 11.38 -21.76 23.04
N SER A 691 11.90 -21.70 24.27
CA SER A 691 12.96 -22.59 24.74
C SER A 691 12.46 -24.00 25.09
N GLY A 692 11.16 -24.14 25.35
CA GLY A 692 10.60 -25.32 25.99
C GLY A 692 10.90 -25.43 27.49
N ARG A 693 11.54 -24.42 28.11
CA ARG A 693 11.75 -24.37 29.55
C ARG A 693 10.48 -23.93 30.28
N ILE A 694 10.20 -24.57 31.40
CA ILE A 694 9.05 -24.27 32.26
C ILE A 694 9.53 -23.37 33.40
N ALA A 695 8.86 -22.24 33.64
CA ALA A 695 9.29 -21.32 34.68
C ALA A 695 9.23 -21.92 36.09
N ARG A 696 8.32 -22.88 36.33
CA ARG A 696 8.21 -23.64 37.58
C ARG A 696 9.52 -24.32 37.98
N GLU A 697 10.26 -24.88 37.02
CA GLU A 697 11.51 -25.61 37.30
C GLU A 697 12.71 -24.66 37.43
N ALA A 698 12.57 -23.44 36.88
CA ALA A 698 13.60 -22.41 36.84
C ALA A 698 13.50 -21.39 37.97
N THR A 699 12.40 -21.34 38.71
CA THR A 699 12.11 -20.29 39.70
C THR A 699 12.08 -20.86 41.11
N VAL A 700 12.87 -20.26 41.99
CA VAL A 700 12.84 -20.49 43.43
C VAL A 700 12.65 -19.15 44.13
N VAL A 701 11.68 -19.05 45.03
CA VAL A 701 11.38 -17.84 45.78
C VAL A 701 11.08 -18.20 47.23
N ALA A 702 11.62 -17.39 48.15
CA ALA A 702 11.35 -17.50 49.56
C ALA A 702 11.13 -16.11 50.16
N ASN A 703 9.97 -15.94 50.79
CA ASN A 703 9.76 -14.88 51.76
C ASN A 703 10.40 -15.34 53.08
N VAL A 704 11.48 -14.69 53.50
CA VAL A 704 12.25 -15.08 54.69
C VAL A 704 11.80 -14.36 55.95
N GLU A 705 10.75 -13.54 55.86
CA GLU A 705 10.24 -12.70 56.96
C GLU A 705 11.35 -11.90 57.66
N GLY A 706 12.35 -11.50 56.88
CA GLY A 706 13.51 -10.75 57.34
C GLY A 706 13.18 -9.31 57.65
N ARG A 707 14.09 -8.64 58.37
CA ARG A 707 13.98 -7.21 58.65
C ARG A 707 15.13 -6.47 58.00
N TYR A 708 14.79 -5.41 57.29
CA TYR A 708 15.76 -4.48 56.75
C TYR A 708 16.21 -3.51 57.84
N ASP A 709 17.50 -3.51 58.14
CA ASP A 709 18.10 -2.54 59.05
C ASP A 709 18.59 -1.33 58.26
N GLU A 710 17.87 -0.21 58.39
CA GLU A 710 18.19 1.04 57.68
C GLU A 710 19.57 1.60 58.07
N SER A 711 20.07 1.29 59.27
CA SER A 711 21.35 1.81 59.76
C SER A 711 22.55 1.08 59.14
N SER A 712 22.45 -0.24 58.98
CA SER A 712 23.49 -1.05 58.35
C SER A 712 23.28 -1.23 56.84
N GLY A 713 22.08 -0.99 56.34
CA GLY A 713 21.72 -1.22 54.94
C GLY A 713 21.62 -2.71 54.57
N THR A 714 21.36 -3.58 55.54
CA THR A 714 21.41 -5.04 55.36
C THR A 714 20.13 -5.75 55.79
N ASN A 715 19.97 -6.99 55.32
CA ASN A 715 18.95 -7.93 55.77
C ASN A 715 19.60 -9.30 56.02
N GLU A 716 19.88 -9.59 57.28
CA GLU A 716 20.59 -10.80 57.71
C GLU A 716 19.82 -12.10 57.41
N ALA A 717 18.48 -12.06 57.42
CA ALA A 717 17.67 -13.24 57.11
C ALA A 717 17.80 -13.62 55.64
N GLU A 718 17.74 -12.63 54.74
CA GLU A 718 17.97 -12.87 53.31
C GLU A 718 19.40 -13.34 53.04
N ALA A 719 20.40 -12.74 53.70
CA ALA A 719 21.80 -13.17 53.57
C ALA A 719 21.99 -14.65 53.93
N ARG A 720 21.40 -15.11 55.05
CA ARG A 720 21.43 -16.53 55.44
C ARG A 720 20.78 -17.43 54.41
N GLN A 721 19.60 -17.06 53.91
CA GLN A 721 18.88 -17.85 52.91
C GLN A 721 19.70 -18.04 51.63
N ILE A 722 20.45 -17.02 51.21
CA ILE A 722 21.36 -17.09 50.06
C ILE A 722 22.46 -18.12 50.32
N ILE A 723 23.09 -18.11 51.50
CA ILE A 723 24.11 -19.09 51.87
C ILE A 723 23.53 -20.52 51.91
N ASP A 724 22.32 -20.68 52.43
CA ASP A 724 21.64 -21.97 52.47
C ASP A 724 21.39 -22.51 51.06
N TRP A 725 20.94 -21.67 50.12
CA TRP A 725 20.77 -22.07 48.72
C TRP A 725 22.08 -22.41 48.01
N LEU A 726 23.17 -21.68 48.28
CA LEU A 726 24.49 -22.05 47.74
C LEU A 726 24.89 -23.47 48.15
N ASN A 727 24.56 -23.87 49.39
CA ASN A 727 24.83 -25.23 49.87
C ASN A 727 23.98 -26.31 49.17
N LEU A 728 22.92 -25.95 48.43
CA LEU A 728 22.08 -26.88 47.67
C LEU A 728 22.50 -27.04 46.20
N ILE A 729 23.25 -26.10 45.61
CA ILE A 729 23.59 -26.14 44.17
C ILE A 729 24.54 -27.30 43.87
N GLU A 730 24.25 -28.17 42.90
CA GLU A 730 25.12 -29.32 42.57
C GLU A 730 25.94 -29.09 41.29
N PRO A 731 27.06 -29.83 41.07
CA PRO A 731 27.80 -29.82 39.82
C PRO A 731 26.93 -30.24 38.63
N THR A 732 27.18 -29.66 37.46
CA THR A 732 26.43 -30.00 36.25
C THR A 732 26.89 -31.35 35.69
N ALA A 733 25.94 -32.26 35.43
CA ALA A 733 26.21 -33.62 34.95
C ALA A 733 27.08 -33.69 33.67
N ALA A 734 26.99 -32.69 32.79
CA ALA A 734 27.70 -32.66 31.52
C ALA A 734 29.18 -32.22 31.61
N ARG A 735 29.59 -31.50 32.67
CA ARG A 735 30.93 -30.91 32.77
C ARG A 735 31.69 -31.30 34.03
N SER A 736 31.05 -31.96 34.98
CA SER A 736 31.60 -32.25 36.31
C SER A 736 32.12 -31.00 37.05
N THR A 737 31.67 -29.81 36.65
CA THR A 737 31.98 -28.50 37.25
C THR A 737 30.70 -27.83 37.74
N TYR A 738 30.82 -26.85 38.63
CA TYR A 738 29.68 -26.05 39.04
C TYR A 738 29.21 -25.10 37.93
N PRO A 739 27.90 -24.75 37.89
CA PRO A 739 27.41 -23.66 37.06
C PRO A 739 28.02 -22.32 37.51
N VAL A 740 28.03 -21.32 36.62
CA VAL A 740 28.44 -19.96 36.99
C VAL A 740 27.33 -19.34 37.84
N VAL A 741 27.59 -19.14 39.14
CA VAL A 741 26.61 -18.59 40.08
C VAL A 741 26.86 -17.11 40.32
N GLY A 742 25.82 -16.29 40.18
CA GLY A 742 25.83 -14.89 40.61
C GLY A 742 24.98 -14.68 41.84
N ILE A 743 25.47 -13.92 42.80
CA ILE A 743 24.65 -13.39 43.90
C ILE A 743 24.48 -11.89 43.65
N ALA A 744 23.23 -11.43 43.56
CA ALA A 744 22.88 -10.04 43.33
C ALA A 744 22.16 -9.47 44.55
N CYS A 745 22.65 -8.32 45.02
CA CYS A 745 22.11 -7.59 46.16
C CYS A 745 21.70 -6.18 45.75
N SER A 746 20.60 -5.68 46.28
CA SER A 746 20.16 -4.32 45.95
C SER A 746 21.06 -3.24 46.56
N THR A 747 21.57 -3.46 47.78
CA THR A 747 22.49 -2.54 48.46
C THR A 747 23.94 -3.04 48.42
N VAL A 748 24.88 -2.09 48.45
CA VAL A 748 26.32 -2.37 48.56
C VAL A 748 26.64 -3.07 49.88
N GLN A 749 26.01 -2.65 50.96
CA GLN A 749 26.22 -3.19 52.30
C GLN A 749 25.78 -4.65 52.39
N GLN A 750 24.67 -5.04 51.75
CA GLN A 750 24.25 -6.43 51.68
C GLN A 750 25.22 -7.29 50.87
N ARG A 751 25.72 -6.79 49.73
CA ARG A 751 26.77 -7.45 48.95
C ARG A 751 28.00 -7.72 49.81
N ASP A 752 28.46 -6.71 50.55
CA ASP A 752 29.65 -6.80 51.39
C ASP A 752 29.45 -7.75 52.58
N LEU A 753 28.25 -7.78 53.17
CA LEU A 753 27.86 -8.74 54.20
C LEU A 753 27.99 -10.18 53.69
N ILE A 754 27.37 -10.50 52.55
CA ILE A 754 27.40 -11.85 51.98
C ILE A 754 28.82 -12.23 51.54
N ALA A 755 29.53 -11.33 50.86
CA ALA A 755 30.93 -11.55 50.47
C ALA A 755 31.84 -11.81 51.68
N GLY A 756 31.64 -11.04 52.77
CA GLY A 756 32.33 -11.23 54.04
C GLY A 756 32.01 -12.56 54.72
N GLN A 757 30.74 -13.02 54.66
CA GLN A 757 30.34 -14.34 55.16
C GLN A 757 31.00 -15.47 54.36
N LEU A 758 31.01 -15.39 53.02
CA LEU A 758 31.70 -16.36 52.15
C LEU A 758 33.20 -16.40 52.45
N LEU A 759 33.84 -15.24 52.64
CA LEU A 759 35.24 -15.15 53.02
C LEU A 759 35.50 -15.84 54.38
N LYS A 760 34.64 -15.60 55.37
CA LYS A 760 34.74 -16.22 56.71
C LYS A 760 34.60 -17.75 56.63
N ILE A 761 33.63 -18.26 55.87
CA ILE A 761 33.47 -19.71 55.63
C ILE A 761 34.76 -20.29 55.03
N ARG A 762 35.36 -19.56 54.08
CA ARG A 762 36.59 -19.96 53.39
C ARG A 762 37.82 -19.98 54.28
N GLN A 763 38.02 -18.91 55.07
CA GLN A 763 39.17 -18.80 55.97
C GLN A 763 39.09 -19.76 57.15
N ARG A 764 37.88 -20.00 57.68
CA ARG A 764 37.65 -20.86 58.85
C ARG A 764 37.35 -22.32 58.49
N LYS A 765 37.30 -22.67 57.19
CA LYS A 765 36.95 -23.99 56.68
C LYS A 765 35.65 -24.55 57.30
N GLN A 766 34.62 -23.70 57.40
CA GLN A 766 33.31 -24.11 57.89
C GLN A 766 32.63 -25.12 56.92
N PRO A 767 31.58 -25.85 57.37
CA PRO A 767 30.82 -26.74 56.49
C PRO A 767 30.37 -26.01 55.21
N GLY A 768 30.55 -26.64 54.05
CA GLY A 768 30.29 -26.04 52.72
C GLY A 768 31.48 -25.31 52.08
N PHE A 769 32.63 -25.20 52.77
CA PHE A 769 33.83 -24.54 52.26
C PHE A 769 34.32 -25.08 50.90
N GLU A 770 34.48 -26.40 50.75
CA GLU A 770 35.02 -27.01 49.51
C GLU A 770 34.13 -26.69 48.31
N LYS A 771 32.82 -26.71 48.53
CA LYS A 771 31.79 -26.39 47.55
C LYS A 771 31.87 -24.93 47.09
N ILE A 772 31.94 -23.99 48.03
CA ILE A 772 32.12 -22.56 47.72
C ILE A 772 33.44 -22.33 46.99
N GLN A 773 34.52 -23.01 47.38
CA GLN A 773 35.81 -22.90 46.69
C GLN A 773 35.74 -23.37 45.23
N GLN A 774 35.09 -24.51 44.97
CA GLN A 774 34.91 -25.02 43.61
C GLN A 774 33.98 -24.12 42.77
N MET A 775 32.94 -23.54 43.38
CA MET A 775 32.09 -22.55 42.71
C MET A 775 32.84 -21.26 42.39
N LEU A 776 33.69 -20.76 43.28
CA LEU A 776 34.56 -19.59 43.01
C LEU A 776 35.50 -19.84 41.83
N LEU A 777 36.10 -21.03 41.75
CA LEU A 777 36.91 -21.44 40.60
C LEU A 777 36.08 -21.53 39.30
N SER A 778 34.79 -21.85 39.44
CA SER A 778 33.82 -21.89 38.33
C SER A 778 33.21 -20.51 38.01
N GLY A 779 33.53 -19.47 38.78
CA GLY A 779 33.08 -18.09 38.53
C GLY A 779 32.02 -17.52 39.48
N LEU A 780 31.84 -18.07 40.68
CA LEU A 780 30.96 -17.48 41.71
C LEU A 780 31.34 -16.03 42.00
N GLY A 781 30.38 -15.12 41.94
CA GLY A 781 30.57 -13.71 42.29
C GLY A 781 29.40 -13.13 43.08
N VAL A 782 29.69 -12.12 43.90
CA VAL A 782 28.71 -11.34 44.68
C VAL A 782 28.75 -9.91 44.19
N TYR A 783 27.59 -9.40 43.75
CA TYR A 783 27.46 -8.15 43.03
C TYR A 783 26.35 -7.29 43.63
N GLN A 784 26.53 -5.98 43.63
CA GLN A 784 25.40 -5.07 43.68
C GLN A 784 24.69 -5.09 42.31
N PHE A 785 23.38 -4.80 42.25
CA PHE A 785 22.59 -4.89 41.01
C PHE A 785 23.20 -4.20 39.79
N ALA A 786 23.75 -2.99 39.93
CA ALA A 786 24.42 -2.27 38.84
C ALA A 786 25.72 -2.98 38.38
N GLU A 787 26.42 -3.66 39.29
CA GLU A 787 27.68 -4.38 39.00
C GLU A 787 27.45 -5.69 38.23
N LEU A 788 26.21 -6.19 38.19
CA LEU A 788 25.85 -7.38 37.42
C LEU A 788 25.86 -7.13 35.91
N GLN A 789 25.94 -5.87 35.50
CA GLN A 789 26.00 -5.48 34.11
C GLN A 789 27.23 -6.05 33.41
N GLY A 790 27.03 -6.56 32.20
CA GLY A 790 28.10 -7.24 31.46
C GLY A 790 28.59 -8.53 32.13
N GLN A 791 27.94 -9.03 33.19
CA GLN A 791 28.20 -10.37 33.73
C GLN A 791 27.22 -11.37 33.12
N HIS A 792 27.68 -12.62 32.94
CA HIS A 792 26.86 -13.74 32.51
C HIS A 792 26.85 -14.77 33.63
N VAL A 793 25.66 -15.17 34.05
CA VAL A 793 25.46 -16.14 35.15
C VAL A 793 24.46 -17.20 34.71
N ASP A 794 24.76 -18.45 35.03
CA ASP A 794 23.86 -19.58 34.77
C ASP A 794 22.73 -19.59 35.81
N MET A 795 23.10 -19.42 37.08
CA MET A 795 22.17 -19.32 38.21
C MET A 795 22.34 -17.98 38.90
N LEU A 796 21.23 -17.28 39.15
CA LEU A 796 21.22 -15.99 39.83
C LEU A 796 20.45 -16.08 41.14
N LEU A 797 21.13 -15.77 42.24
CA LEU A 797 20.57 -15.67 43.58
C LEU A 797 20.41 -14.20 43.94
N ILE A 798 19.18 -13.77 44.19
CA ILE A 798 18.82 -12.37 44.42
C ILE A 798 18.43 -12.19 45.88
N SER A 799 19.04 -11.22 46.54
CA SER A 799 18.56 -10.65 47.81
C SER A 799 18.02 -9.25 47.53
N LEU A 800 16.70 -9.08 47.62
CA LEU A 800 16.05 -7.78 47.41
C LEU A 800 16.41 -6.76 48.49
N THR A 801 16.88 -7.23 49.65
CA THR A 801 17.37 -6.51 50.83
C THR A 801 16.31 -5.65 51.52
N HIS A 802 15.66 -4.76 50.78
CA HIS A 802 14.60 -3.89 51.27
C HIS A 802 13.35 -4.73 51.63
N GLY A 803 12.78 -4.44 52.80
CA GLY A 803 11.63 -5.12 53.35
C GLY A 803 11.05 -4.33 54.52
N THR A 804 10.36 -5.01 55.43
CA THR A 804 9.88 -4.37 56.66
C THR A 804 11.02 -4.05 57.62
N THR A 805 10.91 -2.96 58.38
CA THR A 805 11.93 -2.56 59.37
C THR A 805 11.66 -3.12 60.76
N ASP A 806 10.40 -3.50 61.04
CA ASP A 806 9.95 -3.96 62.35
C ASP A 806 8.94 -5.12 62.26
N ALA A 807 8.47 -5.61 63.41
CA ALA A 807 7.49 -6.70 63.51
C ALA A 807 6.08 -6.26 63.10
N GLN A 808 5.84 -4.95 63.11
CA GLN A 808 4.56 -4.29 62.92
C GLN A 808 4.27 -4.07 61.43
N GLY A 809 5.26 -4.32 60.57
CA GLY A 809 5.14 -4.27 59.12
C GLY A 809 5.48 -2.91 58.52
N SER A 810 6.18 -2.03 59.25
CA SER A 810 6.59 -0.72 58.74
C SER A 810 7.52 -0.88 57.53
N LEU A 811 7.21 -0.18 56.44
CA LEU A 811 8.00 -0.20 55.21
C LEU A 811 9.13 0.84 55.27
N THR A 812 10.33 0.45 54.83
CA THR A 812 11.47 1.39 54.72
C THR A 812 11.22 2.47 53.67
N ARG A 813 11.70 3.70 53.94
CA ARG A 813 11.72 4.78 52.95
C ARG A 813 12.65 4.48 51.78
N HIS A 814 13.60 3.57 51.94
CA HIS A 814 14.54 3.21 50.87
C HIS A 814 13.87 2.49 49.70
N LEU A 815 12.62 2.00 49.85
CA LEU A 815 11.83 1.47 48.73
C LEU A 815 11.55 2.53 47.65
N HIS A 816 11.58 3.83 48.00
CA HIS A 816 11.44 4.92 47.02
C HIS A 816 12.53 4.92 45.95
N PHE A 817 13.72 4.37 46.25
CA PHE A 817 14.80 4.22 45.27
C PHE A 817 14.33 3.51 44.00
N TRP A 818 13.49 2.49 44.14
CA TRP A 818 13.01 1.70 43.02
C TRP A 818 12.11 2.47 42.06
N ASN A 819 11.57 3.60 42.49
CA ASN A 819 10.74 4.47 41.66
C ASN A 819 11.58 5.48 40.87
N THR A 820 12.88 5.55 41.10
CA THR A 820 13.81 6.34 40.28
C THR A 820 14.17 5.61 39.00
N GLN A 821 14.60 6.34 37.96
CA GLN A 821 15.06 5.73 36.71
C GLN A 821 16.22 4.75 36.95
N LEU A 822 17.18 5.11 37.80
CA LEU A 822 18.30 4.24 38.16
C LEU A 822 17.83 2.95 38.84
N GLY A 823 16.85 3.04 39.74
CA GLY A 823 16.24 1.87 40.39
C GLY A 823 15.57 0.93 39.37
N LEU A 824 14.79 1.48 38.43
CA LEU A 824 14.16 0.71 37.36
C LEU A 824 15.20 0.05 36.43
N ASN A 825 16.26 0.77 36.06
CA ASN A 825 17.34 0.25 35.22
C ASN A 825 18.07 -0.92 35.93
N GLN A 826 18.30 -0.81 37.24
CA GLN A 826 18.90 -1.90 38.04
C GLN A 826 18.01 -3.15 38.09
N LEU A 827 16.68 -2.99 38.26
CA LEU A 827 15.74 -4.11 38.20
C LEU A 827 15.74 -4.77 36.82
N HIS A 828 15.73 -3.95 35.76
CA HIS A 828 15.79 -4.43 34.38
C HIS A 828 17.07 -5.24 34.12
N VAL A 829 18.23 -4.77 34.61
CA VAL A 829 19.49 -5.53 34.52
C VAL A 829 19.35 -6.86 35.22
N VAL A 830 18.98 -6.90 36.50
CA VAL A 830 18.93 -8.16 37.26
C VAL A 830 18.03 -9.21 36.61
N LEU A 831 16.84 -8.81 36.18
CA LEU A 831 15.83 -9.71 35.62
C LEU A 831 16.13 -10.19 34.19
N THR A 832 17.14 -9.63 33.54
CA THR A 832 17.57 -10.01 32.18
C THR A 832 18.93 -10.74 32.15
N ARG A 833 19.47 -11.14 33.32
CA ARG A 833 20.81 -11.75 33.43
C ARG A 833 20.80 -13.26 33.64
N ALA A 834 19.78 -13.80 34.32
CA ALA A 834 19.72 -15.22 34.63
C ALA A 834 19.34 -16.06 33.40
N THR A 835 20.17 -17.05 33.06
CA THR A 835 19.94 -17.89 31.88
C THR A 835 19.37 -19.27 32.20
N GLN A 836 19.47 -19.78 33.44
CA GLN A 836 18.97 -21.10 33.80
C GLN A 836 18.05 -21.17 35.02
N LYS A 837 18.49 -20.65 36.17
CA LYS A 837 17.69 -20.64 37.40
C LYS A 837 17.74 -19.28 38.09
N LEU A 838 16.62 -18.88 38.65
CA LEU A 838 16.42 -17.65 39.38
C LEU A 838 15.97 -17.98 40.81
N PHE A 839 16.75 -17.54 41.80
CA PHE A 839 16.45 -17.66 43.22
C PHE A 839 16.19 -16.26 43.78
N ILE A 840 15.06 -16.04 44.44
CA ILE A 840 14.66 -14.72 44.97
C ILE A 840 14.38 -14.83 46.47
N ALA A 841 15.29 -14.30 47.29
CA ALA A 841 15.05 -14.07 48.70
C ALA A 841 14.50 -12.65 48.87
N HIS A 842 13.36 -12.53 49.56
CA HIS A 842 12.75 -11.24 49.85
C HIS A 842 12.11 -11.21 51.23
N SER A 843 11.91 -9.99 51.73
CA SER A 843 11.13 -9.71 52.93
C SER A 843 9.99 -8.71 52.65
N ILE A 844 9.53 -8.68 51.38
CA ILE A 844 8.42 -7.84 50.92
C ILE A 844 7.09 -8.43 51.42
N PRO A 845 6.22 -7.65 52.08
CA PRO A 845 4.90 -8.12 52.52
C PRO A 845 3.98 -8.54 51.36
N PRO A 846 3.17 -9.60 51.55
CA PRO A 846 2.16 -9.99 50.56
C PRO A 846 1.17 -8.85 50.30
N GLY A 847 0.80 -8.65 49.03
CA GLY A 847 -0.21 -7.65 48.66
C GLY A 847 0.27 -6.19 48.70
N LEU A 848 1.56 -5.91 48.88
CA LEU A 848 2.09 -4.54 48.89
C LEU A 848 1.66 -3.71 47.65
N HIS A 849 1.64 -4.33 46.46
CA HIS A 849 1.19 -3.67 45.24
C HIS A 849 -0.25 -3.15 45.33
N SER A 850 -1.18 -3.85 45.99
CA SER A 850 -2.60 -3.44 46.02
C SER A 850 -2.82 -2.17 46.86
N VAL A 851 -1.99 -1.97 47.88
CA VAL A 851 -1.98 -0.76 48.71
C VAL A 851 -1.38 0.42 47.97
N LEU A 852 -0.33 0.18 47.16
CA LEU A 852 0.43 1.24 46.48
C LEU A 852 -0.06 1.54 45.05
N ALA A 853 -0.85 0.66 44.43
CA ALA A 853 -1.27 0.77 43.02
C ALA A 853 -2.08 2.03 42.69
N ALA A 854 -2.69 2.67 43.69
CA ALA A 854 -3.43 3.92 43.51
C ALA A 854 -2.52 5.12 43.22
N ASP A 855 -1.22 5.06 43.57
CA ASP A 855 -0.26 6.14 43.38
C ASP A 855 0.83 5.76 42.37
N ARG A 856 0.83 6.47 41.23
CA ARG A 856 1.80 6.26 40.14
C ARG A 856 3.24 6.57 40.54
N ASN A 857 3.47 7.28 41.65
CA ASN A 857 4.82 7.55 42.16
C ASN A 857 5.52 6.31 42.73
N PHE A 858 4.80 5.18 42.89
CA PHE A 858 5.34 3.93 43.43
C PHE A 858 5.49 2.82 42.38
N LEU A 859 5.55 3.18 41.10
CA LEU A 859 5.54 2.23 39.99
C LEU A 859 6.63 1.14 40.08
N GLY A 860 7.87 1.51 40.43
CA GLY A 860 8.95 0.54 40.58
C GLY A 860 8.81 -0.37 41.81
N THR A 861 8.32 0.18 42.93
CA THR A 861 7.96 -0.63 44.11
C THR A 861 6.80 -1.60 43.79
N CYS A 862 5.84 -1.19 42.97
CA CYS A 862 4.76 -2.05 42.49
C CYS A 862 5.29 -3.16 41.57
N ILE A 863 6.21 -2.86 40.64
CA ILE A 863 6.88 -3.90 39.81
C ILE A 863 7.59 -4.93 40.70
N LEU A 864 8.30 -4.50 41.74
CA LEU A 864 8.94 -5.39 42.71
C LEU A 864 7.96 -6.27 43.48
N SER A 865 6.82 -5.71 43.90
CA SER A 865 5.79 -6.51 44.56
C SER A 865 5.15 -7.51 43.60
N HIS A 866 4.87 -7.12 42.35
CA HIS A 866 4.39 -8.05 41.33
C HIS A 866 5.43 -9.13 41.02
N LEU A 867 6.73 -8.79 40.99
CA LEU A 867 7.82 -9.74 40.76
C LEU A 867 7.78 -10.90 41.75
N VAL A 868 7.73 -10.60 43.05
CA VAL A 868 7.78 -11.65 44.10
C VAL A 868 6.50 -12.48 44.10
N THR A 869 5.33 -11.87 43.98
CA THR A 869 4.04 -12.60 43.91
C THR A 869 3.93 -13.44 42.64
N PHE A 870 4.39 -12.94 41.50
CA PHE A 870 4.46 -13.69 40.26
C PHE A 870 5.38 -14.91 40.39
N ALA A 871 6.58 -14.73 40.94
CA ALA A 871 7.52 -15.82 41.19
C ALA A 871 6.95 -16.89 42.14
N GLU A 872 6.19 -16.50 43.16
CA GLU A 872 5.54 -17.42 44.11
C GLU A 872 4.51 -18.31 43.41
N HIS A 873 3.65 -17.72 42.56
CA HIS A 873 2.67 -18.48 41.77
C HIS A 873 3.37 -19.44 40.79
N LEU A 874 4.42 -18.98 40.11
CA LEU A 874 5.21 -19.84 39.21
C LEU A 874 5.83 -21.04 39.94
N GLN A 875 6.44 -20.82 41.11
CA GLN A 875 7.02 -21.89 41.93
C GLN A 875 5.96 -22.92 42.36
N ARG A 876 4.76 -22.47 42.74
CA ARG A 876 3.64 -23.35 43.14
C ARG A 876 2.98 -24.08 41.97
N GLY A 877 3.28 -23.70 40.73
CA GLY A 877 2.64 -24.23 39.52
C GLY A 877 1.24 -23.65 39.27
N GLU A 878 0.93 -22.50 39.86
CA GLU A 878 -0.36 -21.79 39.76
C GLU A 878 -0.36 -20.86 38.53
N GLY A 879 -0.29 -21.44 37.33
CA GLY A 879 -0.13 -20.68 36.07
C GLY A 879 -1.21 -19.63 35.80
N GLU A 880 -2.48 -19.93 36.14
CA GLU A 880 -3.59 -18.99 35.96
C GLU A 880 -3.47 -17.77 36.87
N LEU A 881 -3.05 -17.96 38.12
CA LEU A 881 -2.83 -16.84 39.05
C LEU A 881 -1.61 -16.02 38.65
N ALA A 882 -0.54 -16.66 38.16
CA ALA A 882 0.61 -15.95 37.61
C ALA A 882 0.20 -15.07 36.41
N GLU A 883 -0.68 -15.56 35.53
CA GLU A 883 -1.22 -14.78 34.42
C GLU A 883 -2.08 -13.61 34.89
N GLU A 884 -2.95 -13.82 35.89
CA GLU A 884 -3.76 -12.74 36.48
C GLU A 884 -2.87 -11.62 37.05
N GLN A 885 -1.75 -11.97 37.69
CA GLN A 885 -0.76 -10.98 38.16
C GLN A 885 -0.13 -10.18 37.02
N LEU A 886 0.21 -10.83 35.90
CA LEU A 886 0.72 -10.12 34.72
C LEU A 886 -0.33 -9.18 34.13
N GLN A 887 -1.61 -9.55 34.10
CA GLN A 887 -2.68 -8.68 33.62
C GLN A 887 -2.89 -7.46 34.52
N LYS A 888 -2.81 -7.62 35.84
CA LYS A 888 -2.83 -6.50 36.80
C LYS A 888 -1.67 -5.53 36.57
N MET A 889 -0.45 -6.07 36.44
CA MET A 889 0.74 -5.25 36.15
C MET A 889 0.64 -4.55 34.79
N LYS A 890 0.11 -5.24 33.77
CA LYS A 890 -0.14 -4.68 32.43
C LYS A 890 -1.08 -3.47 32.50
N GLY A 891 -2.17 -3.59 33.26
CA GLY A 891 -3.10 -2.48 33.51
C GLY A 891 -2.44 -1.30 34.25
N LEU A 892 -1.64 -1.59 35.29
CA LEU A 892 -0.92 -0.57 36.05
C LEU A 892 0.07 0.23 35.18
N LEU A 893 0.82 -0.47 34.33
CA LEU A 893 1.84 0.12 33.45
C LEU A 893 1.27 0.70 32.15
N ASN A 894 -0.06 0.63 31.94
CA ASN A 894 -0.70 0.94 30.66
C ASN A 894 0.00 0.26 29.47
N TYR A 895 0.50 -0.96 29.67
CA TYR A 895 1.28 -1.65 28.67
C TYR A 895 0.38 -2.16 27.54
N THR A 896 0.59 -1.63 26.33
CA THR A 896 -0.06 -2.10 25.11
C THR A 896 0.82 -3.13 24.41
N GLU A 897 0.24 -4.28 24.08
CA GLU A 897 0.96 -5.28 23.31
C GLU A 897 1.17 -4.77 21.89
N SER A 898 2.43 -4.77 21.44
CA SER A 898 2.75 -4.58 20.02
C SER A 898 2.41 -5.87 19.27
N TYR A 899 1.52 -5.75 18.28
CA TYR A 899 1.07 -6.82 17.39
C TYR A 899 1.65 -6.65 15.99
N TYR A 900 1.60 -7.71 15.17
CA TYR A 900 1.90 -7.53 13.76
C TYR A 900 0.83 -6.61 13.15
N PRO A 901 1.23 -5.58 12.39
CA PRO A 901 0.27 -4.79 11.63
C PRO A 901 -0.39 -5.74 10.62
N PHE A 902 -1.69 -5.92 10.76
CA PHE A 902 -2.45 -6.80 9.89
C PHE A 902 -2.78 -6.02 8.62
N SER A 903 -2.11 -6.34 7.51
CA SER A 903 -2.22 -5.56 6.27
C SER A 903 -3.57 -5.77 5.59
N THR A 904 -3.94 -4.84 4.68
CA THR A 904 -5.17 -4.98 3.89
C THR A 904 -5.15 -6.26 3.07
N PHE A 905 -3.99 -6.67 2.54
CA PHE A 905 -3.84 -7.94 1.84
C PHE A 905 -4.16 -9.14 2.76
N MET A 906 -3.63 -9.16 3.99
CA MET A 906 -3.91 -10.23 4.96
C MET A 906 -5.41 -10.32 5.29
N GLU A 907 -6.09 -9.18 5.42
CA GLU A 907 -7.54 -9.13 5.66
C GLU A 907 -8.35 -9.71 4.51
N GLU A 908 -8.00 -9.39 3.27
CA GLU A 908 -8.72 -9.91 2.11
C GLU A 908 -8.43 -11.40 1.87
N VAL A 909 -7.23 -11.89 2.20
CA VAL A 909 -6.93 -13.32 2.22
C VAL A 909 -7.78 -14.04 3.27
N GLU A 910 -7.80 -13.56 4.51
CA GLU A 910 -8.64 -14.16 5.55
C GLU A 910 -10.11 -14.17 5.13
N PHE A 911 -10.63 -13.06 4.61
CA PHE A 911 -12.01 -12.98 4.15
C PHE A 911 -12.30 -14.00 3.04
N ALA A 912 -11.38 -14.20 2.11
CA ALA A 912 -11.51 -15.18 1.04
C ALA A 912 -11.47 -16.63 1.55
N LEU A 913 -10.86 -16.88 2.71
CA LEU A 913 -10.81 -18.20 3.36
C LEU A 913 -12.03 -18.50 4.24
N ARG A 914 -12.74 -17.49 4.76
CA ARG A 914 -13.94 -17.68 5.63
C ARG A 914 -15.00 -18.66 5.10
N PRO A 915 -15.29 -18.77 3.78
CA PRO A 915 -16.25 -19.75 3.29
C PRO A 915 -15.82 -21.21 3.47
N TYR A 916 -14.54 -21.47 3.74
CA TYR A 916 -13.95 -22.80 3.83
C TYR A 916 -13.68 -23.27 5.26
N PHE A 917 -13.70 -22.38 6.26
CA PHE A 917 -13.32 -22.65 7.65
C PHE A 917 -14.29 -22.02 8.65
N GLU A 918 -14.37 -22.58 9.85
CA GLU A 918 -15.14 -21.97 10.95
C GLU A 918 -14.46 -20.71 11.48
N ALA A 919 -15.25 -19.75 11.97
CA ALA A 919 -14.72 -18.48 12.49
C ALA A 919 -13.77 -18.67 13.69
N SER A 920 -13.93 -19.76 14.45
CA SER A 920 -13.04 -20.13 15.57
C SER A 920 -11.65 -20.60 15.13
N GLN A 921 -11.51 -21.11 13.90
CA GLN A 921 -10.25 -21.66 13.39
C GLN A 921 -9.28 -20.58 12.95
N LEU A 922 -9.78 -19.50 12.34
CA LEU A 922 -8.96 -18.39 11.83
C LEU A 922 -8.67 -17.36 12.93
N LYS A 923 -7.47 -17.44 13.52
CA LYS A 923 -7.05 -16.56 14.62
C LYS A 923 -6.00 -15.54 14.15
N ARG A 924 -6.36 -14.25 14.24
CA ARG A 924 -5.44 -13.12 13.97
C ARG A 924 -4.47 -12.93 15.13
N ASN A 925 -3.21 -12.60 14.82
CA ASN A 925 -2.19 -12.25 15.81
C ASN A 925 -2.06 -13.26 16.97
N ALA A 926 -2.31 -14.54 16.70
CA ALA A 926 -2.37 -15.60 17.70
C ALA A 926 -1.00 -16.26 17.93
N LEU A 927 -0.88 -17.00 19.04
CA LEU A 927 0.30 -17.82 19.33
C LEU A 927 0.16 -19.17 18.62
N ALA A 928 1.10 -19.49 17.74
CA ALA A 928 1.30 -20.80 17.14
C ALA A 928 2.57 -21.40 17.76
N ALA A 929 2.43 -22.48 18.53
CA ALA A 929 3.53 -23.09 19.29
C ALA A 929 4.39 -22.06 20.05
N GLY A 930 3.75 -21.14 20.78
CA GLY A 930 4.42 -20.07 21.56
C GLY A 930 5.01 -18.92 20.74
N VAL A 931 4.95 -18.97 19.41
CA VAL A 931 5.36 -17.86 18.54
C VAL A 931 4.14 -17.11 18.04
N ARG A 932 4.12 -15.78 18.20
CA ARG A 932 3.05 -14.97 17.64
C ARG A 932 3.18 -14.85 16.13
N VAL A 933 2.08 -15.09 15.41
CA VAL A 933 2.02 -15.08 13.95
C VAL A 933 0.85 -14.22 13.45
N PRO A 934 0.91 -13.65 12.22
CA PRO A 934 -0.15 -12.78 11.70
C PRO A 934 -1.51 -13.47 11.58
N LEU A 935 -1.54 -14.66 10.97
CA LEU A 935 -2.75 -15.47 10.82
C LEU A 935 -2.44 -16.95 11.08
N PHE A 936 -3.11 -17.50 12.09
CA PHE A 936 -3.02 -18.91 12.48
C PHE A 936 -4.35 -19.60 12.18
N LEU A 937 -4.28 -20.74 11.50
CA LEU A 937 -5.39 -21.65 11.30
C LEU A 937 -5.24 -22.80 12.31
N GLU A 938 -6.12 -22.82 13.30
CA GLU A 938 -6.18 -23.91 14.27
C GLU A 938 -6.94 -25.10 13.69
N ALA A 939 -6.34 -26.29 13.80
CA ALA A 939 -6.97 -27.54 13.37
C ALA A 939 -8.27 -27.78 14.14
N LYS A 940 -9.32 -28.19 13.44
CA LYS A 940 -10.60 -28.52 14.08
C LYS A 940 -10.56 -29.82 14.89
N ASN A 941 -9.75 -30.77 14.43
CA ASN A 941 -9.66 -32.13 14.93
C ASN A 941 -8.33 -32.77 14.50
N GLU A 942 -7.99 -33.93 15.07
CA GLU A 942 -6.69 -34.60 14.88
C GLU A 942 -6.35 -35.00 13.43
N LYS A 943 -7.31 -34.91 12.51
CA LYS A 943 -7.13 -35.18 11.08
C LYS A 943 -6.68 -33.96 10.27
N GLU A 944 -6.85 -32.76 10.80
CA GLU A 944 -6.42 -31.51 10.19
C GLU A 944 -5.08 -31.07 10.80
N ALA A 945 -4.21 -30.45 9.99
CA ALA A 945 -2.99 -29.84 10.49
C ALA A 945 -3.23 -28.37 10.82
N SER A 946 -2.75 -27.93 11.99
CA SER A 946 -2.73 -26.49 12.27
C SER A 946 -1.73 -25.83 11.34
N SER A 947 -2.04 -24.64 10.83
CA SER A 947 -1.26 -23.98 9.78
C SER A 947 -0.99 -22.52 10.08
N VAL A 948 0.17 -22.02 9.69
CA VAL A 948 0.52 -20.59 9.74
C VAL A 948 0.67 -20.07 8.32
N LEU A 949 0.00 -18.96 8.02
CA LEU A 949 0.16 -18.28 6.72
C LEU A 949 1.33 -17.30 6.77
N PHE A 950 2.27 -17.47 5.84
CA PHE A 950 3.44 -16.59 5.67
C PHE A 950 3.19 -15.68 4.47
N PHE A 951 2.95 -14.40 4.74
CA PHE A 951 2.61 -13.42 3.70
C PHE A 951 3.88 -12.80 3.11
N ASP A 952 4.04 -12.89 1.78
CA ASP A 952 5.12 -12.24 1.00
C ASP A 952 6.54 -12.38 1.59
N GLY A 953 6.84 -13.53 2.19
CA GLY A 953 8.21 -13.94 2.57
C GLY A 953 8.46 -14.02 4.05
N VAL A 954 9.60 -13.44 4.47
CA VAL A 954 10.13 -13.54 5.82
C VAL A 954 9.11 -12.93 6.79
N LEU A 955 8.61 -13.74 7.73
CA LEU A 955 7.66 -13.33 8.78
C LEU A 955 8.01 -12.01 9.50
N ALA A 956 9.29 -11.66 9.52
CA ALA A 956 9.79 -10.48 10.17
C ALA A 956 9.74 -9.27 9.24
N LYS A 957 8.91 -8.30 9.59
CA LYS A 957 9.01 -6.95 9.03
C LYS A 957 10.38 -6.37 9.43
N SER A 958 11.31 -6.32 8.49
CA SER A 958 12.68 -5.85 8.67
C SER A 958 13.15 -5.16 7.40
N ALA A 959 14.18 -4.32 7.48
CA ALA A 959 14.71 -3.60 6.32
C ALA A 959 15.43 -4.52 5.32
N MET A 960 15.86 -5.71 5.78
CA MET A 960 16.52 -6.71 4.96
C MET A 960 15.95 -8.09 5.30
N PRO A 961 15.60 -8.92 4.31
CA PRO A 961 15.08 -10.26 4.57
C PRO A 961 16.16 -11.17 5.17
N SER A 962 15.78 -12.07 6.09
CA SER A 962 16.65 -13.16 6.56
C SER A 962 16.05 -14.52 6.20
N TYR A 963 16.48 -15.07 5.07
CA TYR A 963 16.03 -16.37 4.56
C TYR A 963 16.44 -17.54 5.48
N GLU A 964 17.62 -17.46 6.10
CA GLU A 964 18.08 -18.47 7.05
C GLU A 964 17.20 -18.49 8.32
N TRP A 965 16.74 -17.32 8.75
CA TRP A 965 15.80 -17.22 9.86
C TRP A 965 14.42 -17.75 9.47
N GLU A 966 13.92 -17.43 8.28
CA GLU A 966 12.65 -17.97 7.77
C GLU A 966 12.68 -19.50 7.73
N GLU A 967 13.76 -20.09 7.22
CA GLU A 967 13.94 -21.53 7.17
C GLU A 967 14.03 -22.15 8.57
N LYS A 968 14.71 -21.48 9.52
CA LYS A 968 14.73 -21.89 10.94
C LYS A 968 13.32 -21.87 11.54
N MET A 969 12.51 -20.86 11.24
CA MET A 969 11.12 -20.74 11.67
C MET A 969 10.24 -21.85 11.07
N LYS A 970 10.37 -22.12 9.77
CA LYS A 970 9.67 -23.21 9.08
C LYS A 970 9.94 -24.56 9.75
N ARG A 971 11.21 -24.87 10.05
CA ARG A 971 11.59 -26.09 10.77
C ARG A 971 11.01 -26.16 12.18
N PHE A 972 10.99 -25.04 12.91
CA PHE A 972 10.40 -24.99 14.25
C PHE A 972 8.90 -25.32 14.24
N PHE A 973 8.13 -24.71 13.33
CA PHE A 973 6.70 -25.01 13.21
C PHE A 973 6.47 -26.46 12.77
N HIS A 974 7.25 -26.96 11.81
CA HIS A 974 7.16 -28.35 11.38
C HIS A 974 7.45 -29.34 12.53
N GLN A 975 8.44 -29.07 13.38
CA GLN A 975 8.71 -29.87 14.58
C GLN A 975 7.54 -29.84 15.58
N SER A 976 6.79 -28.74 15.59
CA SER A 976 5.58 -28.55 16.41
C SER A 976 4.31 -29.06 15.73
N LYS A 977 4.42 -29.81 14.61
CA LYS A 977 3.29 -30.30 13.80
C LYS A 977 2.37 -29.20 13.26
N ILE A 978 2.94 -28.03 12.96
CA ILE A 978 2.26 -26.89 12.36
C ILE A 978 2.82 -26.68 10.95
N GLU A 979 1.95 -26.73 9.94
CA GLU A 979 2.35 -26.47 8.55
C GLU A 979 2.59 -24.97 8.34
N VAL A 980 3.64 -24.63 7.59
CA VAL A 980 3.85 -23.26 7.13
C VAL A 980 3.43 -23.16 5.67
N VAL A 981 2.47 -22.28 5.39
CA VAL A 981 1.89 -22.11 4.06
C VAL A 981 2.24 -20.73 3.50
N PRO A 982 3.14 -20.65 2.49
CA PRO A 982 3.44 -19.39 1.80
C PRO A 982 2.20 -18.82 1.11
N THR A 983 1.97 -17.53 1.29
CA THR A 983 0.82 -16.79 0.75
C THR A 983 1.34 -15.51 0.09
N LEU A 984 1.58 -15.57 -1.22
CA LEU A 984 2.25 -14.49 -1.96
C LEU A 984 1.24 -13.60 -2.69
N SER A 985 1.19 -12.29 -2.42
CA SER A 985 0.28 -11.31 -3.03
C SER A 985 0.36 -11.29 -4.57
N VAL A 986 1.57 -11.50 -5.09
CA VAL A 986 1.88 -11.64 -6.52
C VAL A 986 1.05 -12.72 -7.24
N GLN A 987 0.50 -13.70 -6.51
CA GLN A 987 -0.36 -14.77 -7.06
C GLN A 987 -1.85 -14.40 -7.03
N TRP A 988 -2.26 -13.43 -6.20
CA TRP A 988 -3.66 -13.16 -5.90
C TRP A 988 -4.35 -12.24 -6.91
N TRP A 989 -3.66 -11.22 -7.44
CA TRP A 989 -4.31 -10.14 -8.18
C TRP A 989 -4.93 -10.57 -9.53
N LYS A 990 -4.39 -11.62 -10.18
CA LYS A 990 -4.90 -12.12 -11.46
C LYS A 990 -6.26 -12.82 -11.31
N SER A 991 -6.34 -13.76 -10.38
CA SER A 991 -7.52 -14.61 -10.16
C SER A 991 -7.76 -14.89 -8.67
N PRO A 992 -8.28 -13.91 -7.88
CA PRO A 992 -8.39 -14.03 -6.43
C PRO A 992 -9.20 -15.24 -5.97
N LYS A 993 -10.34 -15.52 -6.64
CA LYS A 993 -11.21 -16.66 -6.33
C LYS A 993 -10.52 -18.01 -6.57
N GLN A 994 -9.66 -18.11 -7.58
CA GLN A 994 -8.94 -19.34 -7.90
C GLN A 994 -7.82 -19.56 -6.89
N GLU A 995 -7.07 -18.52 -6.54
CA GLU A 995 -5.99 -18.63 -5.56
C GLU A 995 -6.53 -18.93 -4.15
N ALA A 996 -7.65 -18.32 -3.75
CA ALA A 996 -8.32 -18.66 -2.49
C ALA A 996 -8.74 -20.15 -2.43
N ARG A 997 -9.29 -20.71 -3.51
CA ARG A 997 -9.63 -22.14 -3.61
C ARG A 997 -8.40 -23.04 -3.49
N LYS A 998 -7.31 -22.65 -4.16
CA LYS A 998 -6.04 -23.40 -4.14
C LYS A 998 -5.43 -23.38 -2.74
N LEU A 999 -5.40 -22.22 -2.09
CA LEU A 999 -4.92 -22.07 -0.72
C LEU A 999 -5.77 -22.86 0.28
N ALA A 1000 -7.10 -22.74 0.21
CA ALA A 1000 -8.01 -23.52 1.06
C ALA A 1000 -7.85 -25.03 0.85
N SER A 1001 -7.72 -25.48 -0.40
CA SER A 1001 -7.47 -26.90 -0.71
C SER A 1001 -6.15 -27.40 -0.14
N ARG A 1002 -5.11 -26.57 -0.05
CA ARG A 1002 -3.84 -26.93 0.58
C ARG A 1002 -4.01 -27.05 2.09
N LEU A 1003 -4.62 -26.05 2.71
CA LEU A 1003 -4.87 -26.00 4.16
C LEU A 1003 -5.78 -27.14 4.67
N LEU A 1004 -6.72 -27.63 3.84
CA LEU A 1004 -7.60 -28.76 4.19
C LEU A 1004 -6.93 -30.13 4.00
N ARG A 1005 -5.94 -30.22 3.10
CA ARG A 1005 -5.14 -31.43 2.89
C ARG A 1005 -3.93 -31.36 3.82
N GLY A 1006 -4.11 -31.66 5.10
CA GLY A 1006 -2.95 -31.98 5.95
C GLY A 1006 -2.13 -33.06 5.25
N GLU A 1007 -0.81 -32.90 5.13
CA GLU A 1007 0.04 -33.73 4.26
C GLU A 1007 -0.34 -35.22 4.32
N GLU A 1008 -1.02 -35.74 3.29
CA GLU A 1008 -0.97 -37.16 2.98
C GLU A 1008 0.44 -37.41 2.41
N LYS A 1009 1.39 -37.68 3.31
CA LYS A 1009 2.69 -38.27 2.98
C LYS A 1009 3.02 -39.39 3.94
#